data_AF-A0AB38FPD4-F1
#
_entry.id   AF-A0AB38FPD4-F1
#
_cell.length_a   1.000
_cell.length_b   1.000
_cell.length_c   1.000
_cell.angle_alpha   90.00
_cell.angle_beta   90.00
_cell.angle_gamma   90.00
#
_symmetry.space_group_name_H-M   'P 1'
#
loop_
_entity.id
_entity.type
_entity.pdbx_description
1 polymer ?
#
loop_
_entity_poly.entity_id
_entity_poly.type
_entity_poly.pdbx_seq_one_letter_code
_entity_poly.pdbx_strand_id
1 'polypeptide(L)'
;MAAEQSVLGGMLLSKDAIADVLEVLRPGDFYRPAHQSVYDVILDLYSRGEPADPVTVSAELDRRGELRRIGGAPYLVTLTQTVPTAANAGYYAEIVAEKAILRRLVDAGTRIVQYGYTGADGQDVAEVVDRAQAEIFEVTERRTTEDFVPLEELLQPTMDEIDSIASRGGISLGVPTGFVELDEITNGLHPGQMIIVAARPGVGKALALDTPLATPTGWTTMGDVQVGDHLIDADGKPTRVVATTDVMVGRPCYEVEFSDGTVLVADEQHQWLTETRASRRSAQQAATGYNRYKNQGTFAEVRTTAEIAATLRCATADSRVNHSVTNAKPLELPAQDLLVPPYTLGAWLGDGTSAAAHITCADPEIIMLIEAEGLVAVPSTTAKLRYSLQLAPEAPIAARGCVVCGESFVPFTSQVRTCGQSCGGKARFMSDPVPAPTCAHCGGPSIGMRLCQRCRNEVGTLQARLRTLGVLGNKHIPIQYLRGSELQRRWVLAGLLDTDGTVTAGGSVQFSVTSERLVRDAQELIVSLGYRCQMSTKKVHGRTEASSTAYTLTFATDDEVFGLPRKALLHKERRASSATVRSGSRFITDVRKVESVPVRCVEVDNADHLYLAGRSMVPTHNSTLGMDFLRSCSVKHGMASVMFSLEMSKTEIVMRLLSAEAKIKLGDMRSGKMTDDDWTKLARRMSEISEAPLFIDDSPNLTMMEIRAKARRLKQKHDIKLIVIDYLQLMSSGKKVESRQQEVSEFSRSLKLLAKELEVPVVAICQLNRGPEQRQDKRPQVADLRESGSLEQDADMVILLYRPDATERDDPRGGEADLILGKHRNGPTATITVAHQLHLSKFVDMARG
;
A
#
# COMPACT_ATOMS: atom_id res chain seq x y z
N MET A 1 -37.48 24.03 8.80
CA MET A 1 -37.11 24.04 10.24
C MET A 1 -36.64 22.68 10.74
N ALA A 2 -37.49 21.75 11.20
CA ALA A 2 -37.02 20.47 11.77
C ALA A 2 -36.13 19.65 10.80
N ALA A 3 -36.46 19.63 9.51
CA ALA A 3 -35.62 19.01 8.47
C ALA A 3 -34.23 19.67 8.36
N GLU A 4 -34.14 21.01 8.30
CA GLU A 4 -32.85 21.74 8.27
C GLU A 4 -31.98 21.43 9.50
N GLN A 5 -32.60 21.37 10.69
CA GLN A 5 -31.89 21.00 11.91
C GLN A 5 -31.41 19.54 11.85
N SER A 6 -32.18 18.67 11.21
CA SER A 6 -31.84 17.26 11.04
C SER A 6 -30.71 17.04 10.02
N VAL A 7 -30.68 17.85 8.95
CA VAL A 7 -29.57 17.88 7.99
C VAL A 7 -28.28 18.30 8.68
N LEU A 8 -28.26 19.46 9.34
CA LEU A 8 -27.05 19.98 9.99
C LEU A 8 -26.58 19.08 11.14
N GLY A 9 -27.50 18.53 11.94
CA GLY A 9 -27.15 17.56 12.97
C GLY A 9 -26.54 16.27 12.40
N GLY A 10 -27.01 15.81 11.24
CA GLY A 10 -26.49 14.60 10.59
C GLY A 10 -25.07 14.82 10.07
N MET A 11 -24.84 15.97 9.43
CA MET A 11 -23.52 16.43 8.99
C MET A 11 -22.53 16.58 10.16
N LEU A 12 -22.98 17.08 11.33
CA LEU A 12 -22.16 17.20 12.54
C LEU A 12 -21.86 15.85 13.24
N LEU A 13 -22.56 14.78 12.85
CA LEU A 13 -22.42 13.43 13.44
C LEU A 13 -21.64 12.45 12.55
N SER A 14 -21.64 12.64 11.22
CA SER A 14 -20.94 11.74 10.28
C SER A 14 -20.35 12.48 9.08
N LYS A 15 -19.09 12.14 8.74
CA LYS A 15 -18.42 12.61 7.52
C LYS A 15 -19.19 12.19 6.26
N ASP A 16 -19.78 11.00 6.25
CA ASP A 16 -20.48 10.46 5.08
C ASP A 16 -21.77 11.25 4.79
N ALA A 17 -22.49 11.65 5.85
CA ALA A 17 -23.67 12.49 5.74
C ALA A 17 -23.37 13.88 5.16
N ILE A 18 -22.14 14.40 5.29
CA ILE A 18 -21.72 15.65 4.62
C ILE A 18 -21.68 15.46 3.11
N ALA A 19 -21.19 14.31 2.63
CA ALA A 19 -21.11 14.02 1.20
C ALA A 19 -22.51 13.90 0.57
N ASP A 20 -23.40 13.13 1.18
CA ASP A 20 -24.78 12.93 0.70
C ASP A 20 -25.56 14.26 0.61
N VAL A 21 -25.42 15.13 1.62
CA VAL A 21 -26.12 16.42 1.67
C VAL A 21 -25.55 17.42 0.65
N LEU A 22 -24.24 17.42 0.41
CA LEU A 22 -23.56 18.34 -0.51
C LEU A 22 -24.00 18.16 -1.97
N GLU A 23 -24.42 16.96 -2.36
CA GLU A 23 -24.98 16.71 -3.69
C GLU A 23 -26.34 17.40 -3.88
N VAL A 24 -27.14 17.51 -2.81
CA VAL A 24 -28.54 17.96 -2.84
C VAL A 24 -28.70 19.45 -2.52
N LEU A 25 -27.93 20.02 -1.58
CA LEU A 25 -28.15 21.37 -1.04
C LEU A 25 -27.05 22.38 -1.36
N ARG A 26 -27.47 23.65 -1.42
CA ARG A 26 -26.62 24.84 -1.46
C ARG A 26 -26.88 25.72 -0.22
N PRO A 27 -25.94 26.62 0.13
CA PRO A 27 -26.07 27.45 1.33
C PRO A 27 -27.37 28.29 1.36
N GLY A 28 -27.85 28.76 0.21
CA GLY A 28 -29.09 29.52 0.07
C GLY A 28 -30.40 28.72 0.21
N ASP A 29 -30.35 27.38 0.26
CA ASP A 29 -31.57 26.56 0.40
C ASP A 29 -32.11 26.52 1.84
N PHE A 30 -31.32 26.96 2.82
CA PHE A 30 -31.73 27.05 4.22
C PHE A 30 -32.63 28.27 4.47
N TYR A 31 -33.70 28.09 5.26
CA TYR A 31 -34.63 29.19 5.56
C TYR A 31 -34.07 30.14 6.65
N ARG A 32 -33.27 29.62 7.59
CA ARG A 32 -32.64 30.44 8.63
C ARG A 32 -31.20 30.80 8.20
N PRO A 33 -30.81 32.09 8.17
CA PRO A 33 -29.41 32.48 7.92
C PRO A 33 -28.42 31.84 8.90
N ALA A 34 -28.84 31.57 10.14
CA ALA A 34 -28.05 30.83 11.11
C ALA A 34 -27.69 29.40 10.66
N HIS A 35 -28.58 28.72 9.92
CA HIS A 35 -28.31 27.38 9.38
C HIS A 35 -27.35 27.44 8.19
N GLN A 36 -27.48 28.46 7.34
CA GLN A 36 -26.56 28.73 6.24
C GLN A 36 -25.12 28.92 6.74
N SER A 37 -24.87 29.79 7.73
CA SER A 37 -23.54 29.98 8.32
C SER A 37 -22.94 28.68 8.89
N VAL A 38 -23.76 27.81 9.50
CA VAL A 38 -23.29 26.51 10.02
C VAL A 38 -22.93 25.56 8.86
N TYR A 39 -23.75 25.51 7.81
CA TYR A 39 -23.48 24.73 6.60
C TYR A 39 -22.17 25.13 5.93
N ASP A 40 -21.96 26.43 5.69
CA ASP A 40 -20.75 26.97 5.06
C ASP A 40 -19.47 26.64 5.85
N VAL A 41 -19.52 26.66 7.18
CA VAL A 41 -18.39 26.27 8.04
C VAL A 41 -18.12 24.76 8.00
N ILE A 42 -19.16 23.92 8.01
CA ILE A 42 -19.01 22.46 7.87
C ILE A 42 -18.33 22.11 6.53
N LEU A 43 -18.75 22.73 5.43
CA LEU A 43 -18.15 22.50 4.11
C LEU A 43 -16.69 22.95 4.03
N ASP A 44 -16.33 24.07 4.65
CA ASP A 44 -14.94 24.54 4.65
C ASP A 44 -14.03 23.60 5.46
N LEU A 45 -14.42 23.20 6.68
CA LEU A 45 -13.67 22.21 7.48
C LEU A 45 -13.48 20.89 6.71
N TYR A 46 -14.57 20.37 6.12
CA TYR A 46 -14.52 19.18 5.26
C TYR A 46 -13.55 19.35 4.08
N SER A 47 -13.54 20.52 3.43
CA SER A 47 -12.63 20.83 2.31
C SER A 47 -11.14 20.90 2.70
N ARG A 48 -10.83 21.05 3.98
CA ARG A 48 -9.47 21.04 4.54
C ARG A 48 -9.06 19.64 5.03
N GLY A 49 -10.00 18.68 5.07
CA GLY A 49 -9.81 17.38 5.71
C GLY A 49 -9.91 17.43 7.25
N GLU A 50 -10.36 18.54 7.82
CA GLU A 50 -10.64 18.66 9.25
C GLU A 50 -12.00 18.02 9.58
N PRO A 51 -12.16 17.34 10.73
CA PRO A 51 -13.47 16.85 11.16
C PRO A 51 -14.41 18.04 11.41
N ALA A 52 -15.67 17.92 10.97
CA ALA A 52 -16.70 18.94 11.17
C ALA A 52 -17.67 18.49 12.28
N ASP A 53 -17.23 18.61 13.52
CA ASP A 53 -17.98 18.31 14.74
C ASP A 53 -18.45 19.61 15.46
N PRO A 54 -19.31 19.53 16.49
CA PRO A 54 -19.77 20.73 17.20
C PRO A 54 -18.66 21.59 17.83
N VAL A 55 -17.47 21.04 18.12
CA VAL A 55 -16.36 21.76 18.76
C VAL A 55 -15.56 22.54 17.72
N THR A 56 -15.16 21.87 16.64
CA THR A 56 -14.43 22.43 15.50
C THR A 56 -15.26 23.48 14.76
N VAL A 57 -16.54 23.19 14.49
CA VAL A 57 -17.49 24.14 13.89
C VAL A 57 -17.71 25.35 14.81
N SER A 58 -17.82 25.15 16.13
CA SER A 58 -17.89 26.28 17.08
C SER A 58 -16.63 27.14 17.05
N ALA A 59 -15.44 26.54 16.98
CA ALA A 59 -14.17 27.25 16.98
C ALA A 59 -13.89 28.01 15.67
N GLU A 60 -14.39 27.53 14.54
CA GLU A 60 -14.31 28.23 13.25
C GLU A 60 -15.37 29.35 13.17
N LEU A 61 -16.59 29.14 13.68
CA LEU A 61 -17.63 30.18 13.79
C LEU A 61 -17.25 31.31 14.74
N ASP A 62 -16.52 31.02 15.83
CA ASP A 62 -16.04 32.06 16.76
C ASP A 62 -14.92 32.90 16.11
N ARG A 63 -13.99 32.25 15.39
CA ARG A 63 -12.97 32.92 14.56
C ARG A 63 -13.57 33.86 13.50
N ARG A 64 -14.76 33.54 12.97
CA ARG A 64 -15.51 34.40 12.03
C ARG A 64 -16.37 35.48 12.72
N GLY A 65 -16.51 35.44 14.04
CA GLY A 65 -17.40 36.33 14.80
C GLY A 65 -18.90 36.00 14.64
N GLU A 66 -19.24 34.86 14.05
CA GLU A 66 -20.62 34.47 13.73
C GLU A 66 -21.27 33.58 14.80
N LEU A 67 -20.48 32.98 15.70
CA LEU A 67 -20.98 32.06 16.73
C LEU A 67 -22.15 32.62 17.55
N ARG A 68 -22.16 33.93 17.86
CA ARG A 68 -23.27 34.58 18.58
C ARG A 68 -24.56 34.69 17.75
N ARG A 69 -24.45 34.83 16.42
CA ARG A 69 -25.61 34.94 15.51
C ARG A 69 -26.37 33.62 15.36
N ILE A 70 -25.68 32.49 15.49
CA ILE A 70 -26.30 31.16 15.39
C ILE A 70 -26.95 30.67 16.70
N GLY A 71 -26.85 31.42 17.80
CA GLY A 71 -27.31 30.99 19.13
C GLY A 71 -26.23 30.39 20.03
N GLY A 72 -24.95 30.48 19.64
CA GLY A 72 -23.82 30.01 20.43
C GLY A 72 -23.55 28.51 20.32
N ALA A 73 -22.44 28.06 20.92
CA ALA A 73 -22.02 26.66 20.93
C ALA A 73 -23.09 25.65 21.41
N PRO A 74 -23.94 25.96 22.41
CA PRO A 74 -25.02 25.03 22.82
C PRO A 74 -26.00 24.69 21.68
N TYR A 75 -26.21 25.59 20.71
CA TYR A 75 -27.12 25.33 19.60
C TYR A 75 -26.63 24.20 18.70
N LEU A 76 -25.31 24.11 18.44
CA LEU A 76 -24.70 23.03 17.65
C LEU A 76 -24.92 21.66 18.32
N VAL A 77 -24.86 21.60 19.66
CA VAL A 77 -25.17 20.39 20.42
C VAL A 77 -26.66 20.03 20.26
N THR A 78 -27.57 21.01 20.36
CA THR A 78 -29.00 20.78 20.11
C THR A 78 -29.28 20.25 18.70
N LEU A 79 -28.54 20.71 17.67
CA LEU A 79 -28.67 20.17 16.31
C LEU A 79 -28.35 18.66 16.27
N THR A 80 -27.23 18.23 16.88
CA THR A 80 -26.89 16.80 16.95
C THR A 80 -27.93 15.96 17.70
N GLN A 81 -28.56 16.51 18.74
CA GLN A 81 -29.62 15.84 19.52
C GLN A 81 -30.98 15.80 18.80
N THR A 82 -31.19 16.64 17.79
CA THR A 82 -32.45 16.68 17.02
C THR A 82 -32.53 15.54 16.01
N VAL A 83 -31.41 14.91 15.68
CA VAL A 83 -31.30 13.88 14.63
C VAL A 83 -31.55 12.48 15.17
N PRO A 84 -32.52 11.72 14.62
CA PRO A 84 -32.71 10.31 14.98
C PRO A 84 -31.54 9.42 14.54
N THR A 85 -31.05 9.62 13.31
CA THR A 85 -29.90 8.89 12.72
C THR A 85 -29.22 9.74 11.64
N ALA A 86 -27.89 9.74 11.61
CA ALA A 86 -27.12 10.48 10.59
C ALA A 86 -27.32 9.93 9.16
N ALA A 87 -27.62 8.63 9.03
CA ALA A 87 -27.85 7.96 7.74
C ALA A 87 -29.06 8.52 6.95
N ASN A 88 -29.99 9.22 7.61
CA ASN A 88 -31.16 9.82 6.95
C ASN A 88 -30.93 11.28 6.50
N ALA A 89 -29.71 11.81 6.63
CA ALA A 89 -29.41 13.21 6.31
C ALA A 89 -29.75 13.59 4.85
N GLY A 90 -29.47 12.71 3.88
CA GLY A 90 -29.84 12.91 2.48
C GLY A 90 -31.35 13.06 2.25
N TYR A 91 -32.16 12.21 2.88
CA TYR A 91 -33.63 12.30 2.81
C TYR A 91 -34.16 13.62 3.42
N TYR A 92 -33.59 14.07 4.54
CA TYR A 92 -33.95 15.37 5.09
C TYR A 92 -33.48 16.53 4.20
N ALA A 93 -32.39 16.36 3.45
CA ALA A 93 -31.88 17.35 2.51
C ALA A 93 -32.83 17.54 1.30
N GLU A 94 -33.40 16.46 0.76
CA GLU A 94 -34.44 16.54 -0.28
C GLU A 94 -35.64 17.37 0.17
N ILE A 95 -36.12 17.15 1.40
CA ILE A 95 -37.23 17.93 1.99
C ILE A 95 -36.86 19.42 2.10
N VAL A 96 -35.61 19.76 2.45
CA VAL A 96 -35.15 21.17 2.50
C VAL A 96 -35.12 21.77 1.09
N ALA A 97 -34.60 21.04 0.10
CA ALA A 97 -34.53 21.48 -1.29
C ALA A 97 -35.92 21.74 -1.89
N GLU A 98 -36.89 20.84 -1.69
CA GLU A 98 -38.29 21.06 -2.09
C GLU A 98 -38.87 22.34 -1.48
N LYS A 99 -38.64 22.58 -0.18
CA LYS A 99 -39.10 23.80 0.48
C LYS A 99 -38.32 25.04 0.04
N ALA A 100 -37.10 24.92 -0.47
CA ALA A 100 -36.36 26.04 -1.06
C ALA A 100 -36.93 26.44 -2.42
N ILE A 101 -37.26 25.47 -3.28
CA ILE A 101 -37.92 25.70 -4.58
C ILE A 101 -39.27 26.40 -4.37
N LEU A 102 -40.10 25.91 -3.44
CA LEU A 102 -41.39 26.54 -3.14
C LEU A 102 -41.27 27.99 -2.62
N ARG A 103 -40.18 28.33 -1.91
CA ARG A 103 -39.93 29.73 -1.50
C ARG A 103 -39.53 30.59 -2.70
N ARG A 104 -38.59 30.12 -3.53
CA ARG A 104 -38.20 30.82 -4.76
C ARG A 104 -39.40 31.10 -5.66
N LEU A 105 -40.35 30.18 -5.78
CA LEU A 105 -41.60 30.37 -6.52
C LEU A 105 -42.49 31.49 -5.94
N VAL A 106 -42.58 31.60 -4.61
CA VAL A 106 -43.32 32.69 -3.95
C VAL A 106 -42.60 34.03 -4.12
N ASP A 107 -41.28 34.05 -4.05
CA ASP A 107 -40.48 35.27 -4.24
C ASP A 107 -40.59 35.79 -5.68
N ALA A 108 -40.43 34.93 -6.69
CA ALA A 108 -40.64 35.25 -8.10
C ALA A 108 -42.09 35.71 -8.36
N GLY A 109 -43.09 34.98 -7.84
CA GLY A 109 -44.49 35.38 -7.93
C GLY A 109 -44.74 36.78 -7.34
N THR A 110 -44.06 37.13 -6.26
CA THR A 110 -44.13 38.46 -5.64
C THR A 110 -43.48 39.53 -6.53
N ARG A 111 -42.32 39.25 -7.14
CA ARG A 111 -41.66 40.16 -8.10
C ARG A 111 -42.50 40.37 -9.36
N ILE A 112 -43.11 39.32 -9.90
CA ILE A 112 -44.01 39.39 -11.07
C ILE A 112 -45.22 40.27 -10.77
N VAL A 113 -45.81 40.15 -9.57
CA VAL A 113 -46.87 41.07 -9.10
C VAL A 113 -46.36 42.51 -8.99
N GLN A 114 -45.15 42.74 -8.49
CA GLN A 114 -44.53 44.08 -8.46
C GLN A 114 -44.32 44.65 -9.86
N TYR A 115 -43.82 43.85 -10.82
CA TYR A 115 -43.67 44.26 -12.21
C TYR A 115 -45.00 44.67 -12.83
N GLY A 116 -46.09 43.93 -12.54
CA GLY A 116 -47.45 44.29 -12.97
C GLY A 116 -47.95 45.62 -12.42
N TYR A 117 -47.53 46.04 -11.22
CA TYR A 117 -47.85 47.36 -10.67
C TYR A 117 -46.92 48.46 -11.20
N THR A 118 -45.63 48.20 -11.38
CA THR A 118 -44.64 49.21 -11.85
C THR A 118 -44.73 49.46 -13.36
N GLY A 119 -45.14 48.46 -14.15
CA GLY A 119 -45.38 48.61 -15.60
C GLY A 119 -46.53 49.55 -15.96
N ALA A 120 -47.37 49.95 -14.99
CA ALA A 120 -48.42 50.94 -15.19
C ALA A 120 -47.88 52.36 -15.47
N ASP A 121 -46.63 52.65 -15.09
CA ASP A 121 -45.99 53.97 -15.22
C ASP A 121 -45.13 54.12 -16.51
N GLY A 122 -45.51 53.44 -17.60
CA GLY A 122 -45.00 53.73 -18.95
C GLY A 122 -43.80 52.91 -19.42
N GLN A 123 -43.58 51.71 -18.86
CA GLN A 123 -42.67 50.71 -19.46
C GLN A 123 -43.35 49.96 -20.60
N ASP A 124 -42.57 49.37 -21.51
CA ASP A 124 -43.12 48.48 -22.54
C ASP A 124 -43.69 47.21 -21.88
N VAL A 125 -44.94 46.88 -22.21
CA VAL A 125 -45.63 45.70 -21.70
C VAL A 125 -44.90 44.41 -22.15
N ALA A 126 -44.23 44.42 -23.30
CA ALA A 126 -43.41 43.29 -23.74
C ALA A 126 -42.24 43.04 -22.77
N GLU A 127 -41.48 44.08 -22.42
CA GLU A 127 -40.33 43.97 -21.50
C GLU A 127 -40.76 43.50 -20.08
N VAL A 128 -41.94 43.93 -19.63
CA VAL A 128 -42.54 43.49 -18.36
C VAL A 128 -42.90 42.00 -18.40
N VAL A 129 -43.41 41.50 -19.53
CA VAL A 129 -43.73 40.07 -19.72
C VAL A 129 -42.45 39.23 -19.82
N ASP A 130 -41.45 39.66 -20.57
CA ASP A 130 -40.17 38.95 -20.72
C ASP A 130 -39.45 38.80 -19.36
N ARG A 131 -39.41 39.87 -18.56
CA ARG A 131 -38.87 39.83 -17.18
C ARG A 131 -39.67 38.90 -16.27
N ALA A 132 -41.00 38.87 -16.41
CA ALA A 132 -41.85 37.96 -15.65
C ALA A 132 -41.65 36.49 -16.05
N GLN A 133 -41.38 36.22 -17.34
CA GLN A 133 -41.02 34.89 -17.83
C GLN A 133 -39.65 34.45 -17.29
N ALA A 134 -38.65 35.32 -17.31
CA ALA A 134 -37.32 35.06 -16.74
C ALA A 134 -37.39 34.70 -15.24
N GLU A 135 -38.16 35.44 -14.44
CA GLU A 135 -38.36 35.15 -13.01
C GLU A 135 -39.04 33.77 -12.76
N ILE A 136 -40.00 33.34 -13.60
CA ILE A 136 -40.55 31.97 -13.50
C ILE A 136 -39.51 30.92 -13.94
N PHE A 137 -38.68 31.25 -14.92
CA PHE A 137 -37.66 30.36 -15.47
C PHE A 137 -36.55 30.07 -14.44
N GLU A 138 -36.04 31.10 -13.74
CA GLU A 138 -35.05 30.94 -12.65
C GLU A 138 -35.55 30.05 -11.49
N VAL A 139 -36.86 29.99 -11.26
CA VAL A 139 -37.47 29.11 -10.25
C VAL A 139 -37.52 27.65 -10.73
N THR A 140 -37.72 27.45 -12.03
CA THR A 140 -37.86 26.11 -12.61
C THR A 140 -36.52 25.43 -12.91
N GLU A 141 -35.39 26.16 -12.87
CA GLU A 141 -34.05 25.55 -12.77
C GLU A 141 -33.90 24.72 -11.46
N ARG A 142 -34.18 23.42 -11.58
CA ARG A 142 -33.06 22.47 -11.46
C ARG A 142 -32.28 22.58 -12.76
N ARG A 143 -30.98 22.88 -12.69
CA ARG A 143 -30.08 22.76 -13.85
C ARG A 143 -29.87 21.28 -14.22
N THR A 144 -30.87 20.67 -14.86
CA THR A 144 -30.61 20.24 -16.24
C THR A 144 -30.34 21.51 -17.04
N THR A 145 -29.09 21.69 -17.44
CA THR A 145 -28.70 22.65 -18.47
C THR A 145 -29.67 22.54 -19.64
N GLU A 146 -30.09 23.66 -20.21
CA GLU A 146 -30.78 23.63 -21.50
C GLU A 146 -29.84 23.01 -22.54
N ASP A 147 -30.18 21.81 -23.03
CA ASP A 147 -29.33 21.03 -23.94
C ASP A 147 -29.22 21.65 -25.36
N PHE A 148 -29.85 22.80 -25.59
CA PHE A 148 -30.00 23.42 -26.92
C PHE A 148 -29.76 24.94 -26.87
N VAL A 149 -28.54 25.36 -27.22
CA VAL A 149 -28.21 26.76 -27.49
C VAL A 149 -28.50 27.06 -28.97
N PRO A 150 -29.16 28.18 -29.33
CA PRO A 150 -29.33 28.57 -30.73
C PRO A 150 -28.00 28.71 -31.46
N LEU A 151 -27.93 28.25 -32.71
CA LEU A 151 -26.68 28.32 -33.50
C LEU A 151 -26.14 29.75 -33.63
N GLU A 152 -27.02 30.75 -33.72
CA GLU A 152 -26.66 32.18 -33.80
C GLU A 152 -25.86 32.64 -32.58
N GLU A 153 -26.24 32.22 -31.38
CA GLU A 153 -25.53 32.52 -30.12
C GLU A 153 -24.19 31.79 -30.01
N LEU A 154 -24.03 30.64 -30.68
CA LEU A 154 -22.75 29.92 -30.76
C LEU A 154 -21.83 30.49 -31.85
N LEU A 155 -22.39 31.04 -32.93
CA LEU A 155 -21.61 31.57 -34.05
C LEU A 155 -20.70 32.73 -33.61
N GLN A 156 -21.21 33.68 -32.84
CA GLN A 156 -20.42 34.88 -32.50
C GLN A 156 -19.21 34.56 -31.57
N PRO A 157 -19.35 33.80 -30.47
CA PRO A 157 -18.21 33.32 -29.68
C PRO A 157 -17.24 32.45 -30.49
N THR A 158 -17.74 31.62 -31.42
CA THR A 158 -16.88 30.80 -32.31
C THR A 158 -16.07 31.69 -33.26
N MET A 159 -16.67 32.77 -33.79
CA MET A 159 -15.97 33.72 -34.67
C MET A 159 -14.96 34.57 -33.87
N ASP A 160 -15.30 34.99 -32.64
CA ASP A 160 -14.37 35.64 -31.72
C ASP A 160 -13.18 34.72 -31.38
N GLU A 161 -13.42 33.42 -31.19
CA GLU A 161 -12.36 32.42 -30.98
C GLU A 161 -11.48 32.29 -32.23
N ILE A 162 -12.07 32.17 -33.43
CA ILE A 162 -11.36 32.12 -34.72
C ILE A 162 -10.52 33.39 -34.96
N ASP A 163 -11.04 34.58 -34.65
CA ASP A 163 -10.30 35.85 -34.77
C ASP A 163 -9.19 35.95 -33.71
N SER A 164 -9.38 35.39 -32.50
CA SER A 164 -8.34 35.27 -31.49
C SER A 164 -7.20 34.33 -31.92
N ILE A 165 -7.54 33.27 -32.67
CA ILE A 165 -6.59 32.33 -33.27
C ILE A 165 -5.83 33.02 -34.42
N ALA A 166 -6.55 33.68 -35.33
CA ALA A 166 -5.97 34.37 -36.48
C ALA A 166 -5.01 35.50 -36.06
N SER A 167 -5.42 36.33 -35.09
CA SER A 167 -4.60 37.44 -34.57
C SER A 167 -3.33 36.99 -33.82
N ARG A 168 -3.26 35.73 -33.38
CA ARG A 168 -2.08 35.12 -32.73
C ARG A 168 -1.21 34.28 -33.67
N GLY A 169 -1.48 34.29 -34.97
CA GLY A 169 -0.68 33.58 -35.98
C GLY A 169 -1.30 32.27 -36.50
N GLY A 170 -2.59 32.03 -36.25
CA GLY A 170 -3.36 30.96 -36.90
C GLY A 170 -3.36 29.61 -36.20
N ILE A 171 -2.93 29.53 -34.93
CA ILE A 171 -2.88 28.28 -34.14
C ILE A 171 -3.64 28.47 -32.83
N SER A 172 -4.66 27.64 -32.57
CA SER A 172 -5.31 27.58 -31.25
C SER A 172 -4.39 26.83 -30.30
N LEU A 173 -3.77 27.55 -29.37
CA LEU A 173 -2.77 27.01 -28.45
C LEU A 173 -3.45 26.51 -27.16
N GLY A 174 -3.58 25.18 -27.04
CA GLY A 174 -3.85 24.51 -25.78
C GLY A 174 -2.64 24.57 -24.83
N VAL A 175 -2.72 23.83 -23.71
CA VAL A 175 -1.62 23.76 -22.74
C VAL A 175 -0.41 23.06 -23.37
N PRO A 176 0.77 23.70 -23.49
CA PRO A 176 1.92 23.09 -24.17
C PRO A 176 2.45 21.87 -23.39
N THR A 177 2.56 20.73 -24.07
CA THR A 177 3.14 19.50 -23.50
C THR A 177 4.63 19.65 -23.21
N GLY A 178 5.30 20.54 -23.95
CA GLY A 178 6.73 20.81 -23.78
C GLY A 178 7.64 19.96 -24.66
N PHE A 179 7.05 19.23 -25.61
CA PHE A 179 7.71 18.53 -26.71
C PHE A 179 7.24 19.17 -28.03
N VAL A 180 8.16 19.79 -28.78
CA VAL A 180 7.80 20.63 -29.94
C VAL A 180 7.04 19.83 -31.00
N GLU A 181 7.46 18.60 -31.30
CA GLU A 181 6.79 17.74 -32.29
C GLU A 181 5.41 17.24 -31.84
N LEU A 182 5.20 17.05 -30.53
CA LEU A 182 3.88 16.70 -30.02
C LEU A 182 2.96 17.92 -30.05
N ASP A 183 3.46 19.10 -29.67
CA ASP A 183 2.72 20.35 -29.69
C ASP A 183 2.38 20.81 -31.13
N GLU A 184 3.24 20.55 -32.14
CA GLU A 184 2.94 20.77 -33.57
C GLU A 184 1.81 19.88 -34.11
N ILE A 185 1.57 18.70 -33.51
CA ILE A 185 0.56 17.73 -33.96
C ILE A 185 -0.77 17.88 -33.20
N THR A 186 -0.70 18.26 -31.93
CA THR A 186 -1.85 18.41 -31.01
C THR A 186 -2.33 19.86 -30.88
N ASN A 187 -1.50 20.83 -31.23
CA ASN A 187 -1.61 22.24 -30.83
C ASN A 187 -1.73 22.41 -29.29
N GLY A 188 -1.07 21.53 -28.53
CA GLY A 188 -1.17 21.46 -27.07
C GLY A 188 -2.39 20.66 -26.58
N LEU A 189 -2.57 20.60 -25.26
CA LEU A 189 -3.69 19.90 -24.60
C LEU A 189 -4.88 20.85 -24.42
N HIS A 190 -6.04 20.51 -24.98
CA HIS A 190 -7.18 21.43 -25.02
C HIS A 190 -8.14 21.26 -23.82
N PRO A 191 -8.83 22.35 -23.40
CA PRO A 191 -9.95 22.27 -22.47
C PRO A 191 -10.94 21.13 -22.78
N GLY A 192 -11.47 20.47 -21.74
CA GLY A 192 -12.45 19.40 -21.90
C GLY A 192 -11.90 18.05 -22.39
N GLN A 193 -10.60 17.95 -22.70
CA GLN A 193 -9.97 16.69 -23.14
C GLN A 193 -9.61 15.78 -21.96
N MET A 194 -9.84 14.48 -22.16
CA MET A 194 -9.29 13.39 -21.36
C MET A 194 -8.17 12.75 -22.16
N ILE A 195 -6.95 12.84 -21.62
CA ILE A 195 -5.73 12.32 -22.21
C ILE A 195 -5.27 11.12 -21.38
N ILE A 196 -5.05 9.99 -22.04
CA ILE A 196 -4.49 8.79 -21.41
C ILE A 196 -3.02 8.69 -21.79
N VAL A 197 -2.15 8.60 -20.78
CA VAL A 197 -0.73 8.29 -20.95
C VAL A 197 -0.50 6.87 -20.45
N ALA A 198 -0.15 5.97 -21.37
CA ALA A 198 -0.02 4.55 -21.08
C ALA A 198 1.42 4.08 -21.29
N ALA A 199 1.98 3.38 -20.29
CA ALA A 199 3.32 2.82 -20.36
C ALA A 199 3.34 1.35 -19.91
N ARG A 200 4.34 0.59 -20.36
CA ARG A 200 4.64 -0.71 -19.78
C ARG A 200 5.27 -0.52 -18.38
N PRO A 201 4.84 -1.28 -17.36
CA PRO A 201 5.60 -1.37 -16.11
C PRO A 201 7.00 -1.98 -16.32
N GLY A 202 7.90 -1.81 -15.34
CA GLY A 202 8.93 -2.83 -15.10
C GLY A 202 10.37 -2.60 -15.58
N VAL A 203 10.74 -1.44 -16.15
CA VAL A 203 12.14 -1.19 -16.60
C VAL A 203 13.09 -0.87 -15.42
N GLY A 204 13.37 -1.89 -14.59
CA GLY A 204 14.29 -1.75 -13.46
C GLY A 204 14.23 -2.80 -12.34
N LYS A 205 13.57 -3.96 -12.50
CA LYS A 205 13.39 -4.96 -11.41
C LYS A 205 14.00 -6.35 -11.67
N ALA A 206 14.93 -6.46 -12.62
CA ALA A 206 15.42 -7.76 -13.10
C ALA A 206 16.39 -8.44 -12.10
N LEU A 207 16.12 -9.69 -11.75
CA LEU A 207 16.93 -10.53 -10.85
C LEU A 207 17.20 -11.89 -11.51
N ALA A 208 18.26 -12.58 -11.07
CA ALA A 208 18.60 -13.91 -11.57
C ALA A 208 17.47 -14.94 -11.30
N LEU A 209 17.24 -15.88 -12.22
CA LEU A 209 16.11 -16.83 -12.14
C LEU A 209 16.12 -17.70 -10.86
N ASP A 210 17.29 -18.01 -10.33
CA ASP A 210 17.45 -18.80 -9.09
C ASP A 210 17.17 -17.98 -7.81
N THR A 211 16.95 -16.67 -7.93
CA THR A 211 16.64 -15.80 -6.79
C THR A 211 15.36 -16.28 -6.09
N PRO A 212 15.43 -16.68 -4.80
CA PRO A 212 14.24 -17.14 -4.08
C PRO A 212 13.36 -15.94 -3.70
N LEU A 213 12.05 -16.11 -3.85
CA LEU A 213 11.02 -15.10 -3.55
C LEU A 213 10.13 -15.62 -2.42
N ALA A 214 9.87 -14.78 -1.43
CA ALA A 214 9.08 -15.18 -0.26
C ALA A 214 7.59 -15.28 -0.61
N THR A 215 6.93 -16.37 -0.20
CA THR A 215 5.48 -16.60 -0.40
C THR A 215 4.77 -16.88 0.93
N PRO A 216 3.43 -16.70 1.02
CA PRO A 216 2.67 -17.03 2.22
C PRO A 216 2.77 -18.51 2.65
N THR A 217 3.11 -19.41 1.72
CA THR A 217 3.22 -20.86 1.95
C THR A 217 4.66 -21.36 2.03
N GLY A 218 5.65 -20.53 1.67
CA GLY A 218 7.06 -20.87 1.72
C GLY A 218 7.92 -20.00 0.81
N TRP A 219 8.49 -20.61 -0.23
CA TRP A 219 9.37 -19.96 -1.21
C TRP A 219 8.99 -20.41 -2.61
N THR A 220 9.11 -19.50 -3.57
CA THR A 220 9.22 -19.79 -5.00
C THR A 220 10.55 -19.26 -5.53
N THR A 221 10.85 -19.40 -6.82
CA THR A 221 12.01 -18.76 -7.47
C THR A 221 11.55 -17.74 -8.50
N MET A 222 12.44 -16.82 -8.87
CA MET A 222 12.22 -15.87 -9.97
C MET A 222 11.96 -16.57 -11.31
N GLY A 223 12.51 -17.78 -11.53
CA GLY A 223 12.21 -18.63 -12.68
C GLY A 223 10.83 -19.30 -12.62
N ASP A 224 10.46 -19.84 -11.46
CA ASP A 224 9.26 -20.68 -11.31
C ASP A 224 7.96 -19.89 -11.11
N VAL A 225 8.05 -18.65 -10.59
CA VAL A 225 6.89 -17.80 -10.27
C VAL A 225 6.03 -17.48 -11.50
N GLN A 226 4.71 -17.51 -11.31
CA GLN A 226 3.70 -17.33 -12.33
C GLN A 226 2.70 -16.22 -11.96
N VAL A 227 1.97 -15.72 -12.95
CA VAL A 227 0.86 -14.77 -12.72
C VAL A 227 -0.26 -15.49 -11.96
N GLY A 228 -0.71 -14.89 -10.86
CA GLY A 228 -1.67 -15.46 -9.91
C GLY A 228 -1.04 -16.03 -8.63
N ASP A 229 0.27 -16.28 -8.61
CA ASP A 229 0.98 -16.65 -7.38
C ASP A 229 0.94 -15.53 -6.35
N HIS A 230 1.18 -15.85 -5.07
CA HIS A 230 1.27 -14.87 -4.00
C HIS A 230 2.71 -14.76 -3.50
N LEU A 231 3.26 -13.54 -3.55
CA LEU A 231 4.51 -13.16 -2.90
C LEU A 231 4.21 -12.41 -1.59
N ILE A 232 5.26 -11.99 -0.89
CA ILE A 232 5.19 -11.10 0.25
C ILE A 232 5.85 -9.75 -0.09
N ASP A 233 5.31 -8.65 0.43
CA ASP A 233 5.80 -7.29 0.22
C ASP A 233 6.72 -6.74 1.32
N ALA A 234 7.23 -5.51 1.10
CA ALA A 234 8.10 -4.80 2.05
C ALA A 234 7.47 -4.58 3.44
N ASP A 235 6.14 -4.49 3.48
CA ASP A 235 5.34 -4.35 4.69
C ASP A 235 5.01 -5.68 5.36
N GLY A 236 5.43 -6.80 4.76
CA GLY A 236 5.25 -8.16 5.26
C GLY A 236 3.94 -8.82 4.81
N LYS A 237 3.12 -8.16 4.00
CA LYS A 237 1.78 -8.62 3.62
C LYS A 237 1.80 -9.48 2.35
N PRO A 238 0.88 -10.46 2.21
CA PRO A 238 0.64 -11.14 0.95
C PRO A 238 0.20 -10.17 -0.15
N THR A 239 0.88 -10.22 -1.30
CA THR A 239 0.49 -9.54 -2.54
C THR A 239 0.58 -10.52 -3.69
N ARG A 240 -0.28 -10.38 -4.69
CA ARG A 240 -0.41 -11.32 -5.79
C ARG A 240 0.39 -10.83 -7.00
N VAL A 241 1.04 -11.78 -7.66
CA VAL A 241 1.77 -11.56 -8.90
C VAL A 241 0.77 -11.31 -10.02
N VAL A 242 0.70 -10.05 -10.47
CA VAL A 242 0.08 -9.66 -11.74
C VAL A 242 1.10 -9.80 -12.89
N ALA A 243 2.37 -9.58 -12.54
CA ALA A 243 3.53 -9.37 -13.38
C ALA A 243 4.52 -10.53 -13.57
N THR A 244 4.80 -11.03 -14.77
CA THR A 244 6.08 -11.73 -15.04
C THR A 244 6.60 -11.44 -16.45
N THR A 245 7.88 -11.12 -16.63
CA THR A 245 8.47 -10.95 -17.97
C THR A 245 8.93 -12.28 -18.55
N ASP A 246 9.29 -12.29 -19.83
CA ASP A 246 10.18 -13.32 -20.37
C ASP A 246 11.57 -13.30 -19.68
N VAL A 247 12.30 -14.40 -19.84
CA VAL A 247 13.69 -14.53 -19.41
C VAL A 247 14.59 -13.71 -20.33
N MET A 248 15.28 -12.73 -19.77
CA MET A 248 16.28 -11.92 -20.45
C MET A 248 17.66 -12.55 -20.30
N VAL A 249 18.41 -12.64 -21.40
CA VAL A 249 19.77 -13.21 -21.45
C VAL A 249 20.76 -12.20 -22.02
N GLY A 250 22.07 -12.40 -21.77
CA GLY A 250 23.13 -11.51 -22.29
C GLY A 250 23.26 -10.16 -21.58
N ARG A 251 22.42 -9.87 -20.58
CA ARG A 251 22.48 -8.63 -19.79
C ARG A 251 23.62 -8.67 -18.76
N PRO A 252 24.49 -7.64 -18.69
CA PRO A 252 25.42 -7.42 -17.58
C PRO A 252 24.78 -7.52 -16.20
N CYS A 253 25.26 -8.48 -15.40
CA CYS A 253 24.81 -8.76 -14.06
C CYS A 253 25.87 -8.36 -13.03
N TYR A 254 25.40 -8.06 -11.81
CA TYR A 254 26.21 -7.72 -10.66
C TYR A 254 25.78 -8.54 -9.45
N GLU A 255 26.76 -9.01 -8.71
CA GLU A 255 26.62 -9.66 -7.42
C GLU A 255 26.68 -8.60 -6.32
N VAL A 256 25.56 -8.39 -5.62
CA VAL A 256 25.39 -7.41 -4.54
C VAL A 256 25.50 -8.13 -3.21
N GLU A 257 26.57 -7.85 -2.46
CA GLU A 257 26.84 -8.42 -1.15
C GLU A 257 26.40 -7.44 -0.05
N PHE A 258 25.59 -7.92 0.90
CA PHE A 258 25.08 -7.15 2.03
C PHE A 258 25.83 -7.48 3.32
N SER A 259 25.82 -6.53 4.25
CA SER A 259 26.46 -6.60 5.57
C SER A 259 26.03 -7.74 6.50
N ASP A 260 24.99 -8.51 6.15
CA ASP A 260 24.60 -9.73 6.85
C ASP A 260 25.13 -11.03 6.20
N GLY A 261 25.91 -10.90 5.12
CA GLY A 261 26.42 -12.00 4.31
C GLY A 261 25.47 -12.44 3.20
N THR A 262 24.33 -11.77 3.03
CA THR A 262 23.42 -12.04 1.90
C THR A 262 24.08 -11.62 0.59
N VAL A 263 23.88 -12.44 -0.45
CA VAL A 263 24.28 -12.13 -1.82
C VAL A 263 23.04 -12.21 -2.72
N LEU A 264 22.89 -11.22 -3.61
CA LEU A 264 21.86 -11.21 -4.67
C LEU A 264 22.51 -10.91 -6.02
N VAL A 265 22.13 -11.67 -7.06
CA VAL A 265 22.55 -11.39 -8.44
C VAL A 265 21.45 -10.61 -9.15
N ALA A 266 21.77 -9.39 -9.54
CA ALA A 266 20.85 -8.43 -10.12
C ALA A 266 21.37 -7.88 -11.45
N ASP A 267 20.46 -7.48 -12.33
CA ASP A 267 20.81 -6.71 -13.52
C ASP A 267 21.46 -5.38 -13.13
N GLU A 268 22.31 -4.83 -14.00
CA GLU A 268 22.95 -3.53 -13.74
C GLU A 268 21.94 -2.40 -13.50
N GLN A 269 20.78 -2.44 -14.18
CA GLN A 269 19.70 -1.44 -14.11
C GLN A 269 18.70 -1.74 -12.99
N HIS A 270 18.92 -2.80 -12.20
CA HIS A 270 18.05 -3.14 -11.08
C HIS A 270 18.05 -2.03 -10.02
N GLN A 271 16.86 -1.58 -9.63
CA GLN A 271 16.62 -0.39 -8.81
C GLN A 271 16.38 -0.72 -7.33
N TRP A 272 17.27 -0.22 -6.48
CA TRP A 272 17.27 -0.40 -5.02
C TRP A 272 16.97 0.92 -4.30
N LEU A 273 16.06 0.92 -3.32
CA LEU A 273 15.91 2.06 -2.41
C LEU A 273 17.05 2.04 -1.37
N THR A 274 17.99 2.97 -1.51
CA THR A 274 19.25 3.04 -0.74
C THR A 274 19.43 4.36 0.01
N GLU A 275 19.67 4.29 1.31
CA GLU A 275 20.18 5.40 2.10
C GLU A 275 21.70 5.53 1.92
N THR A 276 22.22 6.76 1.92
CA THR A 276 23.66 7.03 1.92
C THR A 276 24.18 7.33 3.33
N ARG A 277 25.51 7.42 3.49
CA ARG A 277 26.10 7.92 4.74
C ARG A 277 25.67 9.36 5.05
N ALA A 278 25.37 10.17 4.03
CA ALA A 278 24.86 11.52 4.21
C ALA A 278 23.42 11.50 4.73
N SER A 279 22.50 10.78 4.07
CA SER A 279 21.10 10.74 4.48
C SER A 279 20.89 10.14 5.86
N ARG A 280 21.59 9.05 6.21
CA ARG A 280 21.56 8.50 7.58
C ARG A 280 22.05 9.47 8.65
N ARG A 281 23.08 10.28 8.37
CA ARG A 281 23.53 11.33 9.30
C ARG A 281 22.48 12.43 9.44
N SER A 282 21.85 12.85 8.34
CA SER A 282 20.81 13.88 8.37
C SER A 282 19.56 13.42 9.11
N ALA A 283 19.11 12.19 8.91
CA ALA A 283 18.01 11.57 9.65
C ALA A 283 18.31 11.52 11.15
N GLN A 284 19.52 11.06 11.52
CA GLN A 284 19.95 11.01 12.92
C GLN A 284 19.98 12.41 13.57
N GLN A 285 20.49 13.43 12.87
CA GLN A 285 20.56 14.80 13.37
C GLN A 285 19.18 15.42 13.59
N ALA A 286 18.23 15.16 12.68
CA ALA A 286 16.84 15.58 12.81
C ALA A 286 16.17 14.91 14.03
N ALA A 287 16.35 13.59 14.19
CA ALA A 287 15.80 12.83 15.32
C ALA A 287 16.33 13.28 16.69
N THR A 288 17.60 13.69 16.78
CA THR A 288 18.19 14.17 18.05
C THR A 288 17.97 15.66 18.33
N GLY A 289 17.29 16.40 17.44
CA GLY A 289 16.99 17.83 17.63
C GLY A 289 18.21 18.75 17.77
N TYR A 290 19.41 18.31 17.37
CA TYR A 290 20.68 18.94 17.74
C TYR A 290 21.06 20.16 16.86
N ASN A 291 20.12 20.72 16.12
CA ASN A 291 20.28 21.97 15.40
C ASN A 291 18.96 22.75 15.39
N ARG A 292 19.04 24.09 15.38
CA ARG A 292 17.86 24.99 15.35
C ARG A 292 17.06 24.97 14.04
N TYR A 293 17.33 24.01 13.16
CA TYR A 293 16.60 23.75 11.92
C TYR A 293 15.96 22.36 12.02
N LYS A 294 14.63 22.29 11.98
CA LYS A 294 13.84 21.05 12.17
C LYS A 294 13.86 20.09 10.98
N ASN A 295 14.51 20.43 9.87
CA ASN A 295 14.31 19.77 8.59
C ASN A 295 15.49 18.83 8.24
N GLN A 296 15.16 17.61 7.81
CA GLN A 296 16.12 16.68 7.20
C GLN A 296 16.54 17.20 5.82
N GLY A 297 17.84 17.14 5.51
CA GLY A 297 18.43 17.71 4.28
C GLY A 297 18.90 16.67 3.25
N THR A 298 18.95 15.38 3.58
CA THR A 298 19.26 14.28 2.64
C THR A 298 18.44 13.04 3.00
N PHE A 299 17.94 12.31 2.00
CA PHE A 299 16.89 11.27 2.13
C PHE A 299 17.31 9.92 1.50
N ALA A 300 16.44 8.91 1.58
CA ALA A 300 16.65 7.62 0.91
C ALA A 300 16.42 7.71 -0.61
N GLU A 301 17.11 6.87 -1.40
CA GLU A 301 17.20 7.07 -2.84
C GLU A 301 17.19 5.79 -3.66
N VAL A 302 16.31 5.76 -4.66
CA VAL A 302 16.35 4.72 -5.69
C VAL A 302 17.63 4.87 -6.51
N ARG A 303 18.43 3.81 -6.58
CA ARG A 303 19.68 3.70 -7.36
C ARG A 303 19.75 2.38 -8.12
N THR A 304 20.34 2.42 -9.30
CA THR A 304 20.69 1.21 -10.05
C THR A 304 21.86 0.45 -9.41
N THR A 305 21.96 -0.86 -9.65
CA THR A 305 23.10 -1.67 -9.19
C THR A 305 24.44 -1.11 -9.70
N ALA A 306 24.47 -0.60 -10.93
CA ALA A 306 25.65 0.07 -11.50
C ALA A 306 26.07 1.34 -10.73
N GLU A 307 25.11 2.20 -10.35
CA GLU A 307 25.39 3.40 -9.54
C GLU A 307 25.87 3.05 -8.13
N ILE A 308 25.32 1.98 -7.54
CA ILE A 308 25.77 1.47 -6.24
C ILE A 308 27.20 0.95 -6.35
N ALA A 309 27.53 0.18 -7.39
CA ALA A 309 28.90 -0.27 -7.66
C ALA A 309 29.89 0.90 -7.77
N ALA A 310 29.53 1.91 -8.57
CA ALA A 310 30.36 3.11 -8.77
C ALA A 310 30.52 3.98 -7.51
N THR A 311 29.62 3.89 -6.54
CA THR A 311 29.59 4.76 -5.36
C THR A 311 29.52 4.03 -4.01
N LEU A 312 29.94 2.76 -4.00
CA LEU A 312 29.85 1.81 -2.89
C LEU A 312 30.51 2.32 -1.60
N ARG A 313 31.64 3.02 -1.75
CA ARG A 313 32.41 3.59 -0.64
C ARG A 313 32.45 5.11 -0.71
N CYS A 314 32.49 5.75 0.45
CA CYS A 314 32.67 7.19 0.55
C CYS A 314 34.08 7.59 0.07
N ALA A 315 34.18 8.72 -0.64
CA ALA A 315 35.44 9.34 -1.05
C ALA A 315 36.15 10.05 0.12
N THR A 316 36.29 9.34 1.24
CA THR A 316 36.96 9.79 2.47
C THR A 316 38.14 8.86 2.75
N ALA A 317 39.15 9.35 3.48
CA ALA A 317 40.39 8.59 3.76
C ALA A 317 40.17 7.24 4.46
N ASP A 318 39.00 7.03 5.07
CA ASP A 318 38.58 5.81 5.76
C ASP A 318 37.67 4.89 4.92
N SER A 319 37.40 5.22 3.65
CA SER A 319 36.73 4.40 2.61
C SER A 319 35.53 3.56 3.10
N ARG A 320 34.68 4.16 3.95
CA ARG A 320 33.55 3.46 4.58
C ARG A 320 32.44 3.16 3.58
N VAL A 321 31.69 2.08 3.83
CA VAL A 321 30.48 1.74 3.07
C VAL A 321 29.47 2.88 3.07
N ASN A 322 28.93 3.17 1.88
CA ASN A 322 28.07 4.31 1.64
C ASN A 322 26.58 3.93 1.70
N HIS A 323 26.18 2.84 1.03
CA HIS A 323 24.77 2.50 0.79
C HIS A 323 24.19 1.54 1.84
N SER A 324 22.89 1.68 2.14
CA SER A 324 22.10 0.68 2.88
C SER A 324 20.66 0.62 2.41
N VAL A 325 20.05 -0.57 2.41
CA VAL A 325 18.63 -0.80 2.12
C VAL A 325 17.89 -1.05 3.43
N THR A 326 16.67 -0.51 3.58
CA THR A 326 15.80 -0.74 4.75
C THR A 326 15.36 -2.20 4.82
N ASN A 327 15.25 -2.76 6.03
CA ASN A 327 14.71 -4.12 6.19
C ASN A 327 13.19 -4.15 5.93
N ALA A 328 12.69 -5.31 5.54
CA ALA A 328 11.26 -5.60 5.56
C ALA A 328 10.69 -5.52 6.99
N LYS A 329 9.39 -5.19 7.10
CA LYS A 329 8.62 -5.36 8.34
C LYS A 329 8.43 -6.87 8.66
N PRO A 330 8.05 -7.24 9.90
CA PRO A 330 7.65 -8.62 10.21
C PRO A 330 6.53 -9.09 9.27
N LEU A 331 6.60 -10.34 8.78
CA LEU A 331 5.54 -10.85 7.88
C LEU A 331 4.17 -10.82 8.59
N GLU A 332 3.13 -10.33 7.92
CA GLU A 332 1.76 -10.29 8.45
C GLU A 332 0.98 -11.48 7.89
N LEU A 333 1.01 -12.60 8.63
CA LEU A 333 0.41 -13.88 8.24
C LEU A 333 -0.65 -14.34 9.26
N PRO A 334 -1.71 -15.06 8.81
CA PRO A 334 -2.75 -15.53 9.70
C PRO A 334 -2.22 -16.57 10.71
N ALA A 335 -2.88 -16.65 11.86
CA ALA A 335 -2.59 -17.68 12.86
C ALA A 335 -2.91 -19.08 12.31
N GLN A 336 -1.97 -20.01 12.50
CA GLN A 336 -2.11 -21.40 12.06
C GLN A 336 -2.59 -22.30 13.21
N ASP A 337 -3.29 -23.40 12.90
CA ASP A 337 -3.57 -24.44 13.89
C ASP A 337 -2.32 -25.35 14.03
N LEU A 338 -1.63 -25.21 15.17
CA LEU A 338 -0.30 -25.78 15.38
C LEU A 338 -0.39 -27.02 16.29
N LEU A 339 0.00 -28.18 15.75
CA LEU A 339 -0.04 -29.46 16.47
C LEU A 339 0.72 -29.42 17.81
N VAL A 340 1.87 -28.76 17.84
CA VAL A 340 2.64 -28.50 19.07
C VAL A 340 2.62 -26.99 19.34
N PRO A 341 2.32 -26.54 20.57
CA PRO A 341 2.39 -25.13 20.92
C PRO A 341 3.76 -24.50 20.59
N PRO A 342 3.80 -23.25 20.09
CA PRO A 342 5.00 -22.69 19.47
C PRO A 342 6.20 -22.55 20.42
N TYR A 343 6.00 -22.13 21.67
CA TYR A 343 7.12 -22.01 22.62
C TYR A 343 7.72 -23.38 22.95
N THR A 344 6.86 -24.36 23.24
CA THR A 344 7.24 -25.75 23.48
C THR A 344 8.03 -26.32 22.31
N LEU A 345 7.61 -26.08 21.06
CA LEU A 345 8.36 -26.55 19.91
C LEU A 345 9.77 -25.92 19.87
N GLY A 346 9.87 -24.61 20.11
CA GLY A 346 11.17 -23.93 20.18
C GLY A 346 12.08 -24.52 21.27
N ALA A 347 11.57 -24.67 22.49
CA ALA A 347 12.31 -25.23 23.62
C ALA A 347 12.71 -26.71 23.38
N TRP A 348 11.85 -27.52 22.75
CA TRP A 348 12.18 -28.90 22.38
C TRP A 348 13.18 -28.96 21.20
N LEU A 349 13.17 -28.01 20.27
CA LEU A 349 14.15 -27.96 19.20
C LEU A 349 15.56 -27.64 19.72
N GLY A 350 15.69 -26.83 20.78
CA GLY A 350 16.94 -26.67 21.54
C GLY A 350 17.26 -27.87 22.43
N ASP A 351 16.80 -27.85 23.70
CA ASP A 351 17.14 -28.83 24.75
C ASP A 351 16.40 -30.20 24.66
N GLY A 352 15.54 -30.39 23.65
CA GLY A 352 14.82 -31.65 23.44
C GLY A 352 15.68 -32.77 22.84
N THR A 353 15.27 -34.03 23.06
CA THR A 353 15.89 -35.18 22.37
C THR A 353 15.19 -35.47 21.04
N SER A 354 15.94 -35.64 19.95
CA SER A 354 15.37 -35.94 18.64
C SER A 354 14.64 -37.30 18.58
N ALA A 355 14.83 -38.19 19.55
CA ALA A 355 14.21 -39.52 19.57
C ALA A 355 12.82 -39.58 20.24
N ALA A 356 12.47 -38.61 21.08
CA ALA A 356 11.29 -38.69 21.95
C ALA A 356 10.79 -37.31 22.41
N ALA A 357 9.57 -37.26 22.94
CA ALA A 357 8.99 -36.06 23.57
C ALA A 357 9.59 -35.78 24.96
N HIS A 358 10.92 -35.74 25.07
CA HIS A 358 11.62 -35.36 26.29
C HIS A 358 12.45 -34.09 26.08
N ILE A 359 12.56 -33.27 27.12
CA ILE A 359 13.47 -32.12 27.22
C ILE A 359 14.42 -32.31 28.41
N THR A 360 15.66 -31.85 28.31
CA THR A 360 16.62 -31.89 29.42
C THR A 360 17.01 -30.46 29.79
N CYS A 361 16.40 -29.90 30.81
CA CYS A 361 16.52 -28.48 31.16
C CYS A 361 16.81 -28.30 32.65
N ALA A 362 17.76 -27.41 32.97
CA ALA A 362 18.09 -27.02 34.35
C ALA A 362 17.21 -25.89 34.88
N ASP A 363 16.51 -25.16 33.99
CA ASP A 363 15.77 -23.95 34.30
C ASP A 363 14.27 -24.26 34.49
N PRO A 364 13.70 -24.12 35.71
CA PRO A 364 12.31 -24.44 35.97
C PRO A 364 11.33 -23.48 35.25
N GLU A 365 11.76 -22.26 34.91
CA GLU A 365 10.90 -21.29 34.22
C GLU A 365 10.54 -21.76 32.81
N ILE A 366 11.45 -22.45 32.10
CA ILE A 366 11.15 -23.07 30.78
C ILE A 366 10.07 -24.14 30.93
N ILE A 367 10.10 -24.93 32.01
CA ILE A 367 9.09 -25.95 32.27
C ILE A 367 7.73 -25.30 32.57
N MET A 368 7.70 -24.24 33.39
CA MET A 368 6.49 -23.48 33.68
C MET A 368 5.86 -22.87 32.40
N LEU A 369 6.67 -22.36 31.48
CA LEU A 369 6.19 -21.82 30.19
C LEU A 369 5.62 -22.91 29.28
N ILE A 370 6.21 -24.11 29.26
CA ILE A 370 5.65 -25.28 28.54
C ILE A 370 4.31 -25.73 29.16
N GLU A 371 4.19 -25.71 30.49
CA GLU A 371 2.96 -26.07 31.19
C GLU A 371 1.86 -25.01 31.01
N ALA A 372 2.23 -23.72 30.90
CA ALA A 372 1.31 -22.62 30.56
C ALA A 372 0.70 -22.76 29.15
N GLU A 373 1.39 -23.41 28.21
CA GLU A 373 0.84 -23.79 26.89
C GLU A 373 -0.09 -25.02 26.93
N GLY A 374 -0.41 -25.56 28.11
CA GLY A 374 -1.37 -26.65 28.29
C GLY A 374 -0.79 -28.07 28.16
N LEU A 375 0.52 -28.21 28.35
CA LEU A 375 1.21 -29.51 28.44
C LEU A 375 1.53 -29.86 29.90
N VAL A 376 1.99 -31.10 30.13
CA VAL A 376 2.40 -31.60 31.44
C VAL A 376 3.84 -32.10 31.35
N ALA A 377 4.73 -31.61 32.23
CA ALA A 377 6.14 -31.96 32.23
C ALA A 377 6.46 -32.94 33.37
N VAL A 378 6.44 -34.25 33.09
CA VAL A 378 6.69 -35.28 34.11
C VAL A 378 8.19 -35.48 34.31
N PRO A 379 8.78 -35.19 35.49
CA PRO A 379 10.21 -35.40 35.72
C PRO A 379 10.60 -36.88 35.66
N SER A 380 11.76 -37.17 35.08
CA SER A 380 12.27 -38.53 34.92
C SER A 380 12.85 -39.09 36.22
N THR A 381 12.45 -40.31 36.59
CA THR A 381 13.00 -41.04 37.73
C THR A 381 14.44 -41.52 37.53
N THR A 382 14.95 -41.51 36.29
CA THR A 382 16.26 -42.11 35.94
C THR A 382 17.33 -41.08 35.53
N ALA A 383 16.93 -39.85 35.21
CA ALA A 383 17.85 -38.81 34.76
C ALA A 383 17.46 -37.45 35.37
N LYS A 384 18.34 -36.92 36.22
CA LYS A 384 18.20 -35.58 36.82
C LYS A 384 18.07 -34.55 35.68
N LEU A 385 17.16 -33.58 35.85
CA LEU A 385 16.85 -32.51 34.88
C LEU A 385 16.17 -32.94 33.57
N ARG A 386 15.82 -34.23 33.39
CA ARG A 386 15.04 -34.68 32.23
C ARG A 386 13.55 -34.70 32.54
N TYR A 387 12.75 -34.15 31.63
CA TYR A 387 11.29 -34.15 31.71
C TYR A 387 10.69 -34.85 30.50
N SER A 388 9.65 -35.65 30.71
CA SER A 388 8.78 -36.19 29.68
C SER A 388 7.62 -35.23 29.47
N LEU A 389 7.53 -34.66 28.26
CA LEU A 389 6.46 -33.76 27.89
C LEU A 389 5.25 -34.57 27.40
N GLN A 390 4.09 -34.33 27.99
CA GLN A 390 2.85 -35.06 27.73
C GLN A 390 1.71 -34.07 27.42
N LEU A 391 0.71 -34.50 26.66
CA LEU A 391 -0.53 -33.74 26.53
C LEU A 391 -1.26 -33.74 27.87
N ALA A 392 -1.93 -32.65 28.23
CA ALA A 392 -2.78 -32.64 29.41
C ALA A 392 -3.79 -33.81 29.38
N PRO A 393 -4.02 -34.50 30.51
CA PRO A 393 -5.01 -35.56 30.56
C PRO A 393 -6.39 -34.99 30.25
N GLU A 394 -7.09 -35.58 29.29
CA GLU A 394 -8.45 -35.17 28.95
C GLU A 394 -9.36 -35.32 30.18
N ALA A 395 -10.36 -34.44 30.30
CA ALA A 395 -11.32 -34.49 31.39
C ALA A 395 -11.91 -35.91 31.57
N PRO A 396 -11.93 -36.46 32.80
CA PRO A 396 -12.42 -37.81 33.06
C PRO A 396 -13.89 -37.91 32.67
N ILE A 397 -14.28 -39.06 32.08
CA ILE A 397 -15.67 -39.27 31.68
C ILE A 397 -16.55 -39.27 32.94
N ALA A 398 -17.59 -38.45 32.95
CA ALA A 398 -18.50 -38.34 34.08
C ALA A 398 -19.06 -39.72 34.50
N ALA A 399 -19.10 -39.96 35.80
CA ALA A 399 -19.70 -41.17 36.37
C ALA A 399 -21.17 -41.27 35.95
N ARG A 400 -21.63 -42.50 35.69
CA ARG A 400 -22.99 -42.79 35.22
C ARG A 400 -23.53 -44.06 35.89
N GLY A 401 -24.85 -44.16 36.00
CA GLY A 401 -25.50 -45.39 36.42
C GLY A 401 -25.33 -46.52 35.40
N CYS A 402 -25.13 -47.74 35.89
CA CYS A 402 -25.13 -48.94 35.07
C CYS A 402 -26.55 -49.24 34.55
N VAL A 403 -26.72 -49.45 33.23
CA VAL A 403 -28.04 -49.75 32.62
C VAL A 403 -28.63 -51.12 33.00
N VAL A 404 -28.00 -51.88 33.91
CA VAL A 404 -28.45 -53.20 34.36
C VAL A 404 -28.68 -53.24 35.88
N CYS A 405 -27.79 -52.64 36.69
CA CYS A 405 -27.92 -52.63 38.15
C CYS A 405 -28.11 -51.24 38.78
N GLY A 406 -28.13 -50.16 37.99
CA GLY A 406 -28.25 -48.77 38.46
C GLY A 406 -26.98 -48.18 39.10
N GLU A 407 -26.04 -49.01 39.52
CA GLU A 407 -24.85 -48.60 40.29
C GLU A 407 -23.94 -47.64 39.52
N SER A 408 -23.44 -46.61 40.22
CA SER A 408 -22.60 -45.55 39.63
C SER A 408 -21.19 -46.06 39.35
N PHE A 409 -20.71 -45.87 38.12
CA PHE A 409 -19.35 -46.23 37.71
C PHE A 409 -18.77 -45.20 36.75
N VAL A 410 -17.44 -45.10 36.70
CA VAL A 410 -16.71 -44.30 35.70
C VAL A 410 -16.41 -45.19 34.49
N PRO A 411 -16.97 -44.91 33.31
CA PRO A 411 -16.75 -45.74 32.13
C PRO A 411 -15.38 -45.45 31.51
N PHE A 412 -14.70 -46.49 31.01
CA PHE A 412 -13.41 -46.33 30.32
C PHE A 412 -13.53 -45.61 28.96
N THR A 413 -14.70 -45.72 28.30
CA THR A 413 -15.01 -45.05 27.03
C THR A 413 -16.47 -44.60 27.05
N SER A 414 -16.83 -43.57 26.26
CA SER A 414 -18.18 -42.99 26.27
C SER A 414 -19.30 -43.98 25.89
N GLN A 415 -18.96 -45.08 25.21
CA GLN A 415 -19.87 -46.16 24.81
C GLN A 415 -20.13 -47.19 25.92
N VAL A 416 -19.31 -47.25 26.98
CA VAL A 416 -19.53 -48.21 28.07
C VAL A 416 -20.72 -47.76 28.93
N ARG A 417 -21.70 -48.66 29.10
CA ARG A 417 -22.95 -48.43 29.86
C ARG A 417 -23.11 -49.34 31.10
N THR A 418 -22.11 -50.17 31.40
CA THR A 418 -22.19 -51.15 32.51
C THR A 418 -20.96 -51.15 33.39
N CYS A 419 -21.15 -51.41 34.69
CA CYS A 419 -20.10 -51.38 35.70
C CYS A 419 -19.10 -52.56 35.63
N GLY A 420 -19.39 -53.61 34.86
CA GLY A 420 -18.50 -54.77 34.72
C GLY A 420 -19.01 -55.87 33.80
N GLN A 421 -18.18 -56.90 33.60
CA GLN A 421 -18.40 -58.03 32.69
C GLN A 421 -19.77 -58.72 32.89
N SER A 422 -20.18 -58.95 34.14
CA SER A 422 -21.44 -59.61 34.51
C SER A 422 -22.69 -58.82 34.08
N CYS A 423 -22.64 -57.49 34.15
CA CYS A 423 -23.69 -56.61 33.64
C CYS A 423 -23.59 -56.43 32.12
N GLY A 424 -22.37 -56.38 31.56
CA GLY A 424 -22.15 -56.24 30.12
C GLY A 424 -22.80 -57.33 29.27
N GLY A 425 -22.78 -58.59 29.75
CA GLY A 425 -23.48 -59.70 29.09
C GLY A 425 -25.02 -59.55 29.09
N LYS A 426 -25.59 -59.00 30.18
CA LYS A 426 -27.04 -58.79 30.33
C LYS A 426 -27.58 -57.59 29.56
N ALA A 427 -26.77 -56.54 29.39
CA ALA A 427 -27.18 -55.29 28.74
C ALA A 427 -27.68 -55.48 27.29
N ARG A 428 -27.24 -56.53 26.59
CA ARG A 428 -27.70 -56.89 25.23
C ARG A 428 -29.20 -57.22 25.16
N PHE A 429 -29.84 -57.55 26.27
CA PHE A 429 -31.25 -57.90 26.36
C PHE A 429 -32.11 -56.81 27.04
N MET A 430 -31.49 -55.71 27.50
CA MET A 430 -32.13 -54.69 28.35
C MET A 430 -31.93 -53.26 27.86
N SER A 431 -31.25 -53.04 26.73
CA SER A 431 -30.96 -51.70 26.22
C SER A 431 -30.75 -51.68 24.71
N ASP A 432 -31.14 -50.58 24.06
CA ASP A 432 -31.02 -50.41 22.61
C ASP A 432 -29.58 -50.54 22.11
N PRO A 433 -29.36 -51.03 20.87
CA PRO A 433 -28.03 -51.13 20.26
C PRO A 433 -27.25 -49.80 20.36
N VAL A 434 -26.00 -49.88 20.84
CA VAL A 434 -25.11 -48.71 20.86
C VAL A 434 -24.66 -48.43 19.42
N PRO A 435 -24.67 -47.15 18.96
CA PRO A 435 -24.04 -46.78 17.70
C PRO A 435 -22.58 -47.24 17.63
N ALA A 436 -22.09 -47.57 16.43
CA ALA A 436 -20.71 -47.96 16.24
C ALA A 436 -19.77 -46.84 16.78
N PRO A 437 -18.68 -47.17 17.49
CA PRO A 437 -17.81 -46.15 18.07
C PRO A 437 -17.15 -45.34 16.96
N THR A 438 -17.25 -44.02 17.02
CA THR A 438 -16.57 -43.10 16.10
C THR A 438 -15.38 -42.42 16.78
N CYS A 439 -14.37 -42.08 15.98
CA CYS A 439 -13.20 -41.33 16.42
C CYS A 439 -13.57 -39.87 16.69
N ALA A 440 -13.28 -39.36 17.90
CA ALA A 440 -13.56 -37.98 18.27
C ALA A 440 -12.83 -36.93 17.40
N HIS A 441 -11.75 -37.33 16.72
CA HIS A 441 -10.95 -36.44 15.86
C HIS A 441 -11.36 -36.47 14.37
N CYS A 442 -11.70 -37.64 13.81
CA CYS A 442 -11.95 -37.79 12.37
C CYS A 442 -13.31 -38.37 11.98
N GLY A 443 -14.21 -38.62 12.94
CA GLY A 443 -15.54 -39.20 12.71
C GLY A 443 -15.58 -40.66 12.24
N GLY A 444 -14.48 -41.19 11.71
CA GLY A 444 -14.38 -42.56 11.20
C GLY A 444 -14.51 -43.65 12.29
N PRO A 445 -14.71 -44.92 11.89
CA PRO A 445 -14.96 -46.03 12.81
C PRO A 445 -13.76 -46.26 13.76
N SER A 446 -14.08 -46.64 14.99
CA SER A 446 -13.13 -46.91 16.07
C SER A 446 -13.49 -48.20 16.81
N ILE A 447 -12.48 -48.88 17.37
CA ILE A 447 -12.61 -50.11 18.16
C ILE A 447 -12.98 -49.81 19.63
N GLY A 448 -13.86 -48.84 19.86
CA GLY A 448 -14.26 -48.35 21.18
C GLY A 448 -13.31 -47.31 21.81
N MET A 449 -12.11 -47.12 21.27
CA MET A 449 -11.17 -46.08 21.74
C MET A 449 -11.65 -44.67 21.32
N ARG A 450 -11.38 -43.65 22.15
CA ARG A 450 -11.75 -42.24 21.87
C ARG A 450 -11.16 -41.71 20.56
N LEU A 451 -9.95 -42.15 20.22
CA LEU A 451 -9.32 -41.95 18.92
C LEU A 451 -9.16 -43.31 18.23
N CYS A 452 -9.39 -43.36 16.90
CA CYS A 452 -9.02 -44.51 16.10
C CYS A 452 -7.48 -44.66 16.05
N GLN A 453 -6.99 -45.84 15.66
CA GLN A 453 -5.55 -46.12 15.68
C GLN A 453 -4.72 -45.12 14.86
N ARG A 454 -5.26 -44.65 13.72
CA ARG A 454 -4.62 -43.64 12.88
C ARG A 454 -4.45 -42.30 13.64
N CYS A 455 -5.54 -41.71 14.12
CA CYS A 455 -5.48 -40.43 14.85
C CYS A 455 -4.71 -40.55 16.18
N ARG A 456 -4.71 -41.72 16.84
CA ARG A 456 -3.84 -41.96 18.00
C ARG A 456 -2.36 -41.89 17.62
N ASN A 457 -1.97 -42.46 16.47
CA ASN A 457 -0.59 -42.45 15.97
C ASN A 457 -0.14 -41.09 15.42
N GLU A 458 -1.09 -40.24 15.00
CA GLU A 458 -0.85 -38.90 14.41
C GLU A 458 -0.88 -37.77 15.45
N VAL A 459 -1.90 -37.71 16.31
CA VAL A 459 -2.17 -36.57 17.20
C VAL A 459 -2.40 -36.91 18.67
N GLY A 460 -2.61 -38.20 19.00
CA GLY A 460 -3.05 -38.65 20.32
C GLY A 460 -2.00 -38.62 21.44
N THR A 461 -0.74 -38.27 21.14
CA THR A 461 0.33 -38.02 22.12
C THR A 461 1.25 -36.93 21.59
N LEU A 462 2.02 -36.25 22.45
CA LEU A 462 2.98 -35.26 21.98
C LEU A 462 4.07 -35.88 21.08
N GLN A 463 4.52 -37.11 21.37
CA GLN A 463 5.45 -37.83 20.50
C GLN A 463 4.82 -38.20 19.14
N ALA A 464 3.52 -38.49 19.09
CA ALA A 464 2.80 -38.64 17.83
C ALA A 464 2.80 -37.32 17.03
N ARG A 465 2.48 -36.19 17.67
CA ARG A 465 2.48 -34.86 17.02
C ARG A 465 3.87 -34.49 16.49
N LEU A 466 4.94 -34.67 17.28
CA LEU A 466 6.32 -34.45 16.83
C LEU A 466 6.74 -35.38 15.67
N ARG A 467 6.19 -36.60 15.60
CA ARG A 467 6.39 -37.51 14.46
C ARG A 467 5.67 -37.02 13.22
N THR A 468 4.42 -36.57 13.36
CA THR A 468 3.59 -36.00 12.28
C THR A 468 4.19 -34.72 11.70
N LEU A 469 4.81 -33.89 12.54
CA LEU A 469 5.60 -32.73 12.12
C LEU A 469 6.95 -33.09 11.46
N GLY A 470 7.36 -34.36 11.45
CA GLY A 470 8.63 -34.81 10.86
C GLY A 470 9.90 -34.34 11.59
N VAL A 471 9.78 -33.83 12.82
CA VAL A 471 10.91 -33.27 13.59
C VAL A 471 11.66 -34.32 14.42
N LEU A 472 11.07 -35.50 14.66
CA LEU A 472 11.77 -36.63 15.26
C LEU A 472 12.87 -37.15 14.32
N GLY A 473 14.07 -37.40 14.85
CA GLY A 473 15.27 -37.77 14.09
C GLY A 473 15.88 -36.65 13.23
N ASN A 474 15.15 -35.55 13.01
CA ASN A 474 15.49 -34.49 12.06
C ASN A 474 14.96 -33.14 12.60
N LYS A 475 15.65 -32.58 13.60
CA LYS A 475 15.29 -31.29 14.21
C LYS A 475 15.37 -30.17 13.17
N HIS A 476 14.22 -29.55 12.93
CA HIS A 476 14.01 -28.48 11.95
C HIS A 476 12.73 -27.70 12.33
N ILE A 477 12.52 -26.49 11.81
CA ILE A 477 11.28 -25.73 12.05
C ILE A 477 10.30 -26.02 10.90
N PRO A 478 9.12 -26.63 11.15
CA PRO A 478 8.19 -26.94 10.07
C PRO A 478 7.58 -25.67 9.46
N ILE A 479 7.28 -25.70 8.16
CA ILE A 479 6.89 -24.50 7.40
C ILE A 479 5.65 -23.77 7.96
N GLN A 480 4.69 -24.50 8.54
CA GLN A 480 3.52 -23.94 9.22
C GLN A 480 3.86 -23.05 10.44
N TYR A 481 5.04 -23.24 11.05
CA TYR A 481 5.55 -22.36 12.10
C TYR A 481 6.29 -21.16 11.50
N LEU A 482 7.08 -21.36 10.43
CA LEU A 482 7.73 -20.29 9.67
C LEU A 482 6.75 -19.39 8.88
N ARG A 483 5.50 -19.82 8.72
CA ARG A 483 4.39 -19.06 8.12
C ARG A 483 3.19 -18.89 9.08
N GLY A 484 3.44 -19.07 10.39
CA GLY A 484 2.49 -18.72 11.44
C GLY A 484 2.38 -17.21 11.64
N SER A 485 1.44 -16.78 12.48
CA SER A 485 1.33 -15.37 12.84
C SER A 485 2.60 -14.85 13.52
N GLU A 486 2.80 -13.53 13.50
CA GLU A 486 3.98 -12.91 14.12
C GLU A 486 4.15 -13.36 15.59
N LEU A 487 3.05 -13.40 16.35
CA LEU A 487 3.03 -13.90 17.73
C LEU A 487 3.49 -15.36 17.81
N GLN A 488 2.97 -16.25 16.97
CA GLN A 488 3.38 -17.66 16.94
C GLN A 488 4.87 -17.81 16.64
N ARG A 489 5.41 -17.02 15.68
CA ARG A 489 6.83 -17.01 15.33
C ARG A 489 7.72 -16.46 16.45
N ARG A 490 7.29 -15.39 17.13
CA ARG A 490 7.97 -14.86 18.33
C ARG A 490 8.06 -15.91 19.45
N TRP A 491 7.00 -16.68 19.69
CA TRP A 491 7.02 -17.77 20.70
C TRP A 491 7.98 -18.91 20.32
N VAL A 492 8.03 -19.35 19.05
CA VAL A 492 9.04 -20.34 18.60
C VAL A 492 10.46 -19.81 18.82
N LEU A 493 10.70 -18.54 18.47
CA LEU A 493 12.00 -17.91 18.65
C LEU A 493 12.37 -17.82 20.14
N ALA A 494 11.43 -17.45 21.01
CA ALA A 494 11.65 -17.41 22.45
C ALA A 494 12.05 -18.77 23.03
N GLY A 495 11.37 -19.86 22.65
CA GLY A 495 11.75 -21.21 23.10
C GLY A 495 13.16 -21.65 22.66
N LEU A 496 13.53 -21.33 21.41
CA LEU A 496 14.89 -21.57 20.89
C LEU A 496 15.95 -20.73 21.62
N LEU A 497 15.61 -19.49 22.00
CA LEU A 497 16.53 -18.56 22.65
C LEU A 497 16.63 -18.75 24.17
N ASP A 498 15.59 -19.26 24.82
CA ASP A 498 15.58 -19.56 26.25
C ASP A 498 16.40 -20.82 26.58
N THR A 499 16.45 -21.76 25.65
CA THR A 499 17.37 -22.91 25.67
C THR A 499 18.78 -22.48 25.21
N ASP A 500 19.08 -22.53 23.91
CA ASP A 500 20.43 -22.34 23.34
C ASP A 500 20.82 -20.88 23.06
N GLY A 501 19.94 -19.91 23.32
CA GLY A 501 20.21 -18.48 23.10
C GLY A 501 21.02 -17.81 24.21
N THR A 502 21.83 -16.83 23.82
CA THR A 502 22.66 -16.01 24.73
C THR A 502 22.62 -14.53 24.32
N VAL A 503 22.99 -13.66 25.25
CA VAL A 503 23.18 -12.23 25.00
C VAL A 503 24.68 -11.94 25.03
N THR A 504 25.21 -11.31 23.98
CA THR A 504 26.60 -10.84 23.90
C THR A 504 26.87 -9.67 24.86
N ALA A 505 28.13 -9.28 25.04
CA ALA A 505 28.46 -8.09 25.84
C ALA A 505 27.88 -6.79 25.21
N GLY A 506 27.81 -6.71 23.89
CA GLY A 506 27.28 -5.55 23.14
C GLY A 506 25.75 -5.52 22.99
N GLY A 507 25.02 -6.40 23.69
CA GLY A 507 23.55 -6.45 23.66
C GLY A 507 22.93 -7.15 22.45
N SER A 508 23.71 -7.67 21.51
CA SER A 508 23.19 -8.53 20.44
C SER A 508 22.85 -9.94 20.95
N VAL A 509 21.84 -10.57 20.35
CA VAL A 509 21.38 -11.93 20.64
C VAL A 509 22.16 -12.92 19.78
N GLN A 510 22.55 -14.05 20.36
CA GLN A 510 23.20 -15.16 19.68
C GLN A 510 22.46 -16.48 19.91
N PHE A 511 22.28 -17.25 18.85
CA PHE A 511 21.77 -18.63 18.89
C PHE A 511 22.80 -19.54 18.21
N SER A 512 23.22 -20.62 18.88
CA SER A 512 24.28 -21.50 18.38
C SER A 512 23.84 -22.95 18.37
N VAL A 513 23.95 -23.61 17.21
CA VAL A 513 23.55 -25.01 17.05
C VAL A 513 24.46 -25.74 16.04
N THR A 514 24.55 -27.07 16.15
CA THR A 514 25.36 -27.91 15.24
C THR A 514 24.57 -28.49 14.07
N SER A 515 23.24 -28.28 14.02
CA SER A 515 22.39 -28.70 12.91
C SER A 515 22.31 -27.58 11.86
N GLU A 516 22.89 -27.81 10.69
CA GLU A 516 22.83 -26.87 9.56
C GLU A 516 21.39 -26.60 9.09
N ARG A 517 20.50 -27.60 9.18
CA ARG A 517 19.09 -27.41 8.84
C ARG A 517 18.41 -26.47 9.84
N LEU A 518 18.53 -26.78 11.14
CA LEU A 518 17.88 -25.99 12.18
C LEU A 518 18.40 -24.55 12.23
N VAL A 519 19.70 -24.31 11.95
CA VAL A 519 20.23 -22.95 11.92
C VAL A 519 19.71 -22.14 10.72
N ARG A 520 19.55 -22.76 9.54
CA ARG A 520 18.96 -22.09 8.36
C ARG A 520 17.48 -21.77 8.59
N ASP A 521 16.74 -22.71 9.17
CA ASP A 521 15.33 -22.49 9.53
C ASP A 521 15.18 -21.38 10.61
N ALA A 522 16.07 -21.36 11.61
CA ALA A 522 16.10 -20.31 12.62
C ALA A 522 16.50 -18.93 12.04
N GLN A 523 17.39 -18.90 11.05
CA GLN A 523 17.73 -17.69 10.31
C GLN A 523 16.51 -17.16 9.55
N GLU A 524 15.76 -18.03 8.86
CA GLU A 524 14.51 -17.64 8.20
C GLU A 524 13.47 -17.13 9.20
N LEU A 525 13.31 -17.80 10.35
CA LEU A 525 12.41 -17.35 11.42
C LEU A 525 12.77 -15.92 11.88
N ILE A 526 14.05 -15.65 12.16
CA ILE A 526 14.56 -14.34 12.60
C ILE A 526 14.35 -13.27 11.50
N VAL A 527 14.67 -13.58 10.24
CA VAL A 527 14.46 -12.66 9.11
C VAL A 527 12.98 -12.37 8.88
N SER A 528 12.10 -13.36 9.03
CA SER A 528 10.65 -13.19 8.86
C SER A 528 10.03 -12.26 9.92
N LEU A 529 10.74 -12.00 11.03
CA LEU A 529 10.38 -11.02 12.06
C LEU A 529 11.01 -9.63 11.80
N GLY A 530 11.52 -9.38 10.59
CA GLY A 530 12.14 -8.10 10.18
C GLY A 530 13.58 -7.90 10.68
N TYR A 531 14.16 -8.88 11.38
CA TYR A 531 15.49 -8.74 11.99
C TYR A 531 16.62 -9.08 11.00
N ARG A 532 17.67 -8.25 10.99
CA ARG A 532 18.91 -8.55 10.27
C ARG A 532 19.72 -9.62 11.01
N CYS A 533 19.96 -10.76 10.38
CA CYS A 533 20.63 -11.92 10.99
C CYS A 533 21.93 -12.30 10.26
N GLN A 534 23.06 -12.25 10.97
CA GLN A 534 24.35 -12.74 10.48
C GLN A 534 24.57 -14.19 10.92
N MET A 535 25.09 -15.05 10.04
CA MET A 535 25.54 -16.39 10.38
C MET A 535 27.08 -16.46 10.38
N SER A 536 27.64 -17.15 11.37
CA SER A 536 29.07 -17.48 11.46
C SER A 536 29.24 -18.96 11.76
N THR A 537 30.39 -19.56 11.38
CA THR A 537 30.68 -20.96 11.67
C THR A 537 31.99 -21.12 12.43
N LYS A 538 32.06 -22.15 13.28
CA LYS A 538 33.24 -22.50 14.07
C LYS A 538 33.38 -24.01 14.16
N LYS A 539 34.58 -24.55 13.96
CA LYS A 539 34.84 -25.97 14.24
C LYS A 539 34.78 -26.24 15.75
N VAL A 540 34.08 -27.32 16.10
CA VAL A 540 33.88 -27.81 17.47
C VAL A 540 34.14 -29.31 17.52
N HIS A 541 34.30 -29.88 18.71
CA HIS A 541 34.54 -31.30 18.87
C HIS A 541 33.23 -32.10 18.73
N GLY A 542 32.93 -32.55 17.52
CA GLY A 542 31.77 -33.39 17.20
C GLY A 542 32.09 -34.89 17.22
N ARG A 543 31.04 -35.72 17.24
CA ARG A 543 31.14 -37.19 17.09
C ARG A 543 31.23 -37.63 15.62
N THR A 544 30.83 -36.74 14.73
CA THR A 544 30.79 -36.88 13.26
C THR A 544 31.17 -35.53 12.65
N GLU A 545 31.56 -35.51 11.38
CA GLU A 545 31.90 -34.27 10.66
C GLU A 545 30.75 -33.25 10.65
N ALA A 546 29.51 -33.71 10.38
CA ALA A 546 28.31 -32.87 10.45
C ALA A 546 28.10 -32.24 11.85
N SER A 547 28.44 -32.94 12.93
CA SER A 547 28.38 -32.39 14.30
C SER A 547 29.64 -31.62 14.73
N SER A 548 30.66 -31.52 13.88
CA SER A 548 31.94 -30.85 14.17
C SER A 548 31.98 -29.39 13.70
N THR A 549 30.85 -28.88 13.19
CA THR A 549 30.64 -27.47 12.86
C THR A 549 29.52 -26.93 13.74
N ALA A 550 29.82 -25.89 14.51
CA ALA A 550 28.81 -25.07 15.17
C ALA A 550 28.51 -23.86 14.30
N TYR A 551 27.22 -23.59 14.11
CA TYR A 551 26.70 -22.45 13.39
C TYR A 551 26.10 -21.49 14.41
N THR A 552 26.57 -20.25 14.43
CA THR A 552 26.14 -19.20 15.35
C THR A 552 25.48 -18.07 14.58
N LEU A 553 24.17 -17.92 14.78
CA LEU A 553 23.41 -16.74 14.36
C LEU A 553 23.64 -15.61 15.35
N THR A 554 23.83 -14.40 14.84
CA THR A 554 23.91 -13.16 15.61
C THR A 554 22.94 -12.14 15.02
N PHE A 555 22.06 -11.58 15.84
CA PHE A 555 21.14 -10.51 15.43
C PHE A 555 20.95 -9.48 16.55
N ALA A 556 20.41 -8.31 16.21
CA ALA A 556 20.11 -7.25 17.15
C ALA A 556 18.69 -6.74 16.93
N THR A 557 17.92 -6.62 18.01
CA THR A 557 16.54 -6.13 18.00
C THR A 557 16.27 -5.39 19.30
N ASP A 558 15.39 -4.40 19.27
CA ASP A 558 14.88 -3.70 20.43
C ASP A 558 13.69 -4.42 21.10
N ASP A 559 13.12 -5.42 20.42
CA ASP A 559 12.03 -6.25 20.92
C ASP A 559 12.44 -7.18 22.09
N GLU A 560 11.41 -7.67 22.77
CA GLU A 560 11.50 -8.79 23.71
C GLU A 560 11.39 -10.11 22.92
N VAL A 561 12.50 -10.88 22.92
CA VAL A 561 12.65 -12.14 22.16
C VAL A 561 13.00 -13.34 23.04
N PHE A 562 13.10 -13.15 24.35
CA PHE A 562 13.29 -14.20 25.35
C PHE A 562 12.03 -14.31 26.18
N GLY A 563 11.59 -15.52 26.51
CA GLY A 563 10.50 -15.74 27.48
C GLY A 563 11.02 -15.73 28.91
N LEU A 564 12.29 -16.08 29.14
CA LEU A 564 12.91 -16.08 30.46
C LEU A 564 13.19 -14.65 30.97
N PRO A 565 12.59 -14.21 32.10
CA PRO A 565 12.79 -12.86 32.64
C PRO A 565 14.27 -12.49 32.83
N ARG A 566 15.12 -13.43 33.28
CA ARG A 566 16.56 -13.16 33.44
C ARG A 566 17.27 -12.86 32.12
N LYS A 567 16.88 -13.52 31.01
CA LYS A 567 17.49 -13.29 29.69
C LYS A 567 16.92 -12.02 29.05
N ALA A 568 15.62 -11.77 29.21
CA ALA A 568 14.96 -10.53 28.79
C ALA A 568 15.54 -9.28 29.47
N LEU A 569 15.72 -9.31 30.80
CA LEU A 569 16.37 -8.26 31.57
C LEU A 569 17.83 -8.05 31.12
N LEU A 570 18.63 -9.13 31.01
CA LEU A 570 20.01 -9.05 30.56
C LEU A 570 20.14 -8.46 29.14
N HIS A 571 19.21 -8.80 28.24
CA HIS A 571 19.12 -8.23 26.90
C HIS A 571 18.84 -6.72 26.97
N LYS A 572 17.83 -6.32 27.75
CA LYS A 572 17.42 -4.92 27.94
C LYS A 572 18.55 -4.07 28.55
N GLU A 573 19.20 -4.54 29.61
CA GLU A 573 20.32 -3.87 30.28
C GLU A 573 21.51 -3.65 29.34
N ARG A 574 21.93 -4.69 28.63
CA ARG A 574 23.10 -4.59 27.73
C ARG A 574 22.81 -3.73 26.50
N ARG A 575 21.59 -3.77 25.96
CA ARG A 575 21.16 -2.87 24.88
C ARG A 575 21.23 -1.40 25.25
N ALA A 576 20.87 -1.02 26.49
CA ALA A 576 20.91 0.38 26.93
C ALA A 576 22.30 1.05 26.83
N SER A 577 23.38 0.25 26.75
CA SER A 577 24.75 0.74 26.60
C SER A 577 25.24 0.93 25.15
N SER A 578 24.47 0.45 24.16
CA SER A 578 24.89 0.36 22.75
C SER A 578 23.87 1.03 21.84
N ALA A 579 24.30 1.95 20.97
CA ALA A 579 23.40 2.71 20.10
C ALA A 579 22.79 1.81 19.00
N THR A 580 21.62 1.23 19.29
CA THR A 580 20.86 0.28 18.45
C THR A 580 20.25 0.85 17.17
N VAL A 581 20.55 2.11 16.81
CA VAL A 581 20.09 2.86 15.61
C VAL A 581 20.55 2.23 14.26
N ARG A 582 20.98 0.98 14.25
CA ARG A 582 21.51 0.24 13.08
C ARG A 582 20.85 -1.12 12.84
N SER A 583 19.71 -1.43 13.48
CA SER A 583 18.97 -2.68 13.28
C SER A 583 18.11 -2.68 12.01
N GLY A 584 17.43 -1.57 11.72
CA GLY A 584 16.42 -1.45 10.65
C GLY A 584 16.93 -1.36 9.21
N SER A 585 18.23 -1.48 8.95
CA SER A 585 18.78 -1.47 7.59
C SER A 585 20.01 -2.37 7.41
N ARG A 586 20.25 -2.80 6.17
CA ARG A 586 21.39 -3.60 5.69
C ARG A 586 22.30 -2.74 4.84
N PHE A 587 23.57 -2.63 5.21
CA PHE A 587 24.55 -1.94 4.36
C PHE A 587 24.93 -2.83 3.17
N ILE A 588 25.22 -2.22 2.03
CA ILE A 588 25.82 -2.91 0.87
C ILE A 588 27.35 -2.84 1.08
N THR A 589 28.00 -4.01 1.10
CA THR A 589 29.42 -4.17 1.48
C THR A 589 30.33 -4.44 0.29
N ASP A 590 29.83 -5.14 -0.72
CA ASP A 590 30.50 -5.31 -2.02
C ASP A 590 29.49 -5.31 -3.18
N VAL A 591 29.93 -4.92 -4.37
CA VAL A 591 29.15 -5.03 -5.61
C VAL A 591 30.10 -5.38 -6.75
N ARG A 592 30.11 -6.66 -7.13
CA ARG A 592 31.06 -7.23 -8.11
C ARG A 592 30.34 -7.46 -9.43
N LYS A 593 30.95 -7.08 -10.56
CA LYS A 593 30.43 -7.47 -11.89
C LYS A 593 30.67 -8.96 -12.10
N VAL A 594 29.65 -9.68 -12.55
CA VAL A 594 29.72 -11.13 -12.82
C VAL A 594 29.42 -11.43 -14.28
N GLU A 595 29.57 -12.70 -14.68
CA GLU A 595 29.12 -13.17 -15.98
C GLU A 595 27.60 -12.97 -16.12
N SER A 596 27.12 -12.77 -17.36
CA SER A 596 25.69 -12.59 -17.60
C SER A 596 24.93 -13.87 -17.26
N VAL A 597 24.00 -13.78 -16.31
CA VAL A 597 23.05 -14.85 -16.01
C VAL A 597 21.67 -14.52 -16.59
N PRO A 598 20.81 -15.51 -16.86
CA PRO A 598 19.43 -15.26 -17.20
C PRO A 598 18.71 -14.52 -16.05
N VAL A 599 18.06 -13.39 -16.37
CA VAL A 599 17.34 -12.54 -15.40
C VAL A 599 15.89 -12.32 -15.83
N ARG A 600 14.99 -12.06 -14.87
CA ARG A 600 13.56 -11.84 -15.10
C ARG A 600 13.02 -10.79 -14.13
N CYS A 601 11.95 -10.10 -14.53
CA CYS A 601 11.20 -9.19 -13.65
C CYS A 601 9.86 -9.81 -13.24
N VAL A 602 9.41 -9.47 -12.04
CA VAL A 602 8.08 -9.79 -11.48
C VAL A 602 7.44 -8.49 -10.99
N GLU A 603 6.10 -8.43 -11.03
CA GLU A 603 5.31 -7.30 -10.56
C GLU A 603 4.12 -7.80 -9.74
N VAL A 604 3.74 -7.02 -8.73
CA VAL A 604 2.80 -7.38 -7.67
C VAL A 604 1.77 -6.27 -7.47
N ASP A 605 0.58 -6.64 -7.02
CA ASP A 605 -0.62 -5.77 -6.98
C ASP A 605 -0.75 -4.85 -5.75
N ASN A 606 0.34 -4.58 -5.04
CA ASN A 606 0.38 -3.60 -3.96
C ASN A 606 0.82 -2.19 -4.44
N ALA A 607 0.49 -1.17 -3.66
CA ALA A 607 0.69 0.24 -4.04
C ALA A 607 2.15 0.64 -4.23
N ASP A 608 3.08 0.08 -3.44
CA ASP A 608 4.51 0.38 -3.58
C ASP A 608 5.20 -0.45 -4.68
N HIS A 609 4.48 -1.43 -5.26
CA HIS A 609 4.99 -2.46 -6.17
C HIS A 609 6.24 -3.21 -5.67
N LEU A 610 6.50 -3.21 -4.37
CA LEU A 610 7.65 -3.85 -3.73
C LEU A 610 7.33 -5.31 -3.37
N TYR A 611 8.24 -6.23 -3.65
CA TYR A 611 8.21 -7.61 -3.17
C TYR A 611 9.53 -8.01 -2.52
N LEU A 612 9.50 -9.04 -1.67
CA LEU A 612 10.67 -9.52 -0.91
C LEU A 612 11.50 -10.51 -1.74
N ALA A 613 12.65 -10.05 -2.22
CA ALA A 613 13.63 -10.86 -2.94
C ALA A 613 14.75 -11.40 -2.03
N GLY A 614 15.19 -12.63 -2.30
CA GLY A 614 16.25 -13.32 -1.57
C GLY A 614 15.80 -13.93 -0.24
N ARG A 615 16.62 -14.84 0.31
CA ARG A 615 16.39 -15.45 1.63
C ARG A 615 16.37 -14.44 2.79
N SER A 616 16.94 -13.26 2.57
CA SER A 616 16.97 -12.15 3.53
C SER A 616 15.92 -11.08 3.28
N MET A 617 15.05 -11.24 2.29
CA MET A 617 13.83 -10.44 2.06
C MET A 617 14.11 -8.92 1.84
N VAL A 618 14.42 -8.55 0.59
CA VAL A 618 14.85 -7.18 0.18
C VAL A 618 13.90 -6.53 -0.87
N PRO A 619 13.51 -5.23 -0.77
CA PRO A 619 12.52 -4.55 -1.68
C PRO A 619 13.04 -3.81 -2.95
N THR A 620 12.19 -3.53 -3.99
CA THR A 620 12.58 -3.02 -5.37
C THR A 620 11.52 -2.13 -6.15
N HIS A 621 11.89 -1.06 -6.92
CA HIS A 621 11.00 0.09 -7.38
C HIS A 621 10.92 0.46 -8.92
N ASN A 622 10.18 1.52 -9.37
CA ASN A 622 10.05 2.07 -10.78
C ASN A 622 10.02 3.65 -11.03
N SER A 623 9.05 4.25 -11.78
CA SER A 623 9.26 5.23 -12.92
C SER A 623 8.65 6.69 -12.85
N THR A 624 8.35 7.40 -13.99
CA THR A 624 8.29 8.92 -14.04
C THR A 624 7.46 9.80 -15.06
N LEU A 625 6.77 9.36 -16.14
CA LEU A 625 6.47 10.26 -17.30
C LEU A 625 5.58 11.52 -17.06
N GLY A 626 4.51 11.49 -16.24
CA GLY A 626 3.54 12.60 -16.18
C GLY A 626 4.06 13.94 -15.65
N MET A 627 5.27 13.93 -15.08
CA MET A 627 5.92 15.10 -14.51
C MET A 627 6.35 16.13 -15.56
N ASP A 628 6.69 15.72 -16.78
CA ASP A 628 7.18 16.62 -17.82
C ASP A 628 6.09 17.56 -18.36
N PHE A 629 4.84 17.11 -18.43
CA PHE A 629 3.71 17.95 -18.81
C PHE A 629 3.41 19.03 -17.76
N LEU A 630 3.44 18.68 -16.46
CA LEU A 630 3.29 19.63 -15.36
C LEU A 630 4.38 20.71 -15.37
N ARG A 631 5.62 20.30 -15.62
CA ARG A 631 6.78 21.19 -15.78
C ARG A 631 6.58 22.18 -16.92
N SER A 632 6.16 21.70 -18.08
CA SER A 632 5.85 22.58 -19.22
C SER A 632 4.73 23.57 -18.90
N CYS A 633 3.62 23.10 -18.33
CA CYS A 633 2.46 23.92 -17.97
C CYS A 633 2.82 25.04 -16.97
N SER A 634 3.33 24.66 -15.78
CA SER A 634 3.48 25.62 -14.68
C SER A 634 4.84 26.30 -14.59
N VAL A 635 5.94 25.60 -14.88
CA VAL A 635 7.28 26.20 -14.75
C VAL A 635 7.68 26.98 -15.99
N LYS A 636 7.44 26.46 -17.20
CA LYS A 636 7.80 27.16 -18.44
C LYS A 636 6.79 28.23 -18.86
N HIS A 637 5.49 27.95 -18.71
CA HIS A 637 4.42 28.81 -19.24
C HIS A 637 3.58 29.52 -18.16
N GLY A 638 3.89 29.33 -16.86
CA GLY A 638 3.21 30.03 -15.76
C GLY A 638 1.72 29.69 -15.60
N MET A 639 1.23 28.61 -16.23
CA MET A 639 -0.17 28.19 -16.17
C MET A 639 -0.41 27.29 -14.95
N ALA A 640 -1.47 27.55 -14.19
CA ALA A 640 -1.76 26.81 -12.98
C ALA A 640 -2.07 25.33 -13.26
N SER A 641 -1.45 24.38 -12.53
CA SER A 641 -1.70 22.95 -12.70
C SER A 641 -1.70 22.18 -11.39
N VAL A 642 -2.32 21.00 -11.37
CA VAL A 642 -2.38 20.13 -10.19
C VAL A 642 -2.01 18.68 -10.51
N MET A 643 -1.21 18.08 -9.65
CA MET A 643 -0.91 16.65 -9.64
C MET A 643 -1.59 15.97 -8.45
N PHE A 644 -2.41 14.95 -8.73
CA PHE A 644 -2.90 13.99 -7.74
C PHE A 644 -2.05 12.73 -7.86
N SER A 645 -1.15 12.54 -6.90
CA SER A 645 -0.24 11.40 -6.83
C SER A 645 -0.76 10.39 -5.82
N LEU A 646 -0.95 9.16 -6.29
CA LEU A 646 -1.39 8.00 -5.52
C LEU A 646 -0.23 7.02 -5.26
N GLU A 647 0.83 7.06 -6.07
CA GLU A 647 2.05 6.24 -5.93
C GLU A 647 3.18 7.01 -5.20
N MET A 648 3.44 8.26 -5.56
CA MET A 648 4.63 9.00 -5.12
C MET A 648 4.35 10.10 -4.09
N SER A 649 5.23 10.26 -3.10
CA SER A 649 5.15 11.36 -2.12
C SER A 649 5.46 12.74 -2.74
N LYS A 650 4.89 13.82 -2.18
CA LYS A 650 5.19 15.22 -2.53
C LYS A 650 6.69 15.50 -2.59
N THR A 651 7.45 15.01 -1.63
CA THR A 651 8.91 15.23 -1.57
C THR A 651 9.63 14.58 -2.73
N GLU A 652 9.21 13.40 -3.17
CA GLU A 652 9.82 12.72 -4.31
C GLU A 652 9.54 13.43 -5.63
N ILE A 653 8.28 13.88 -5.82
CA ILE A 653 7.87 14.68 -6.98
C ILE A 653 8.69 15.97 -7.06
N VAL A 654 8.82 16.69 -5.94
CA VAL A 654 9.63 17.93 -5.87
C VAL A 654 11.11 17.66 -6.17
N MET A 655 11.72 16.58 -5.66
CA MET A 655 13.12 16.26 -5.98
C MET A 655 13.34 15.96 -7.47
N ARG A 656 12.40 15.26 -8.11
CA ARG A 656 12.45 14.95 -9.54
C ARG A 656 12.21 16.18 -10.41
N LEU A 657 11.25 17.04 -10.03
CA LEU A 657 11.02 18.37 -10.61
C LEU A 657 12.30 19.23 -10.59
N LEU A 658 12.95 19.35 -9.43
CA LEU A 658 14.19 20.13 -9.28
C LEU A 658 15.35 19.56 -10.11
N SER A 659 15.50 18.23 -10.14
CA SER A 659 16.52 17.54 -10.96
C SER A 659 16.35 17.85 -12.44
N ALA A 660 15.10 17.79 -12.92
CA ALA A 660 14.76 17.98 -14.32
C ALA A 660 14.95 19.44 -14.79
N GLU A 661 14.60 20.42 -13.96
CA GLU A 661 14.78 21.85 -14.26
C GLU A 661 16.23 22.33 -14.10
N ALA A 662 16.89 22.01 -12.99
CA ALA A 662 18.26 22.44 -12.74
C ALA A 662 19.28 21.68 -13.62
N LYS A 663 18.84 20.61 -14.31
CA LYS A 663 19.67 19.67 -15.09
C LYS A 663 20.78 19.02 -14.24
N ILE A 664 20.48 18.78 -12.96
CA ILE A 664 21.36 18.09 -12.01
C ILE A 664 20.84 16.66 -11.90
N LYS A 665 21.73 15.66 -11.90
CA LYS A 665 21.30 14.25 -11.82
C LYS A 665 20.50 14.02 -10.55
N LEU A 666 19.42 13.25 -10.66
CA LEU A 666 18.55 12.96 -9.53
C LEU A 666 19.35 12.33 -8.39
N GLY A 667 20.27 11.42 -8.72
CA GLY A 667 21.20 10.80 -7.77
C GLY A 667 22.22 11.77 -7.16
N ASP A 668 22.62 12.85 -7.85
CA ASP A 668 23.55 13.84 -7.30
C ASP A 668 22.81 14.79 -6.34
N MET A 669 21.59 15.20 -6.69
CA MET A 669 20.70 16.01 -5.83
C MET A 669 20.29 15.27 -4.56
N ARG A 670 19.70 14.08 -4.71
CA ARG A 670 19.20 13.29 -3.57
C ARG A 670 20.35 12.88 -2.62
N SER A 671 21.55 12.61 -3.15
CA SER A 671 22.72 12.22 -2.35
C SER A 671 23.49 13.36 -1.70
N GLY A 672 23.11 14.62 -1.98
CA GLY A 672 23.80 15.80 -1.49
C GLY A 672 25.23 15.97 -2.03
N LYS A 673 25.57 15.28 -3.13
CA LYS A 673 26.87 15.41 -3.83
C LYS A 673 26.89 16.56 -4.86
N MET A 674 26.02 17.54 -4.66
CA MET A 674 25.94 18.73 -5.50
C MET A 674 27.23 19.54 -5.38
N THR A 675 27.84 19.86 -6.52
CA THR A 675 28.97 20.79 -6.57
C THR A 675 28.50 22.22 -6.26
N ASP A 676 29.41 23.14 -5.97
CA ASP A 676 29.05 24.56 -5.77
C ASP A 676 28.37 25.17 -7.02
N ASP A 677 28.72 24.68 -8.21
CA ASP A 677 28.05 25.02 -9.47
C ASP A 677 26.63 24.43 -9.54
N ASP A 678 26.41 23.20 -9.05
CA ASP A 678 25.07 22.61 -8.98
C ASP A 678 24.18 23.30 -7.94
N TRP A 679 24.73 23.68 -6.78
CA TRP A 679 24.04 24.56 -5.83
C TRP A 679 23.70 25.91 -6.46
N THR A 680 24.58 26.46 -7.29
CA THR A 680 24.34 27.71 -8.02
C THR A 680 23.25 27.55 -9.10
N LYS A 681 23.25 26.45 -9.86
CA LYS A 681 22.19 26.10 -10.83
C LYS A 681 20.83 25.93 -10.14
N LEU A 682 20.80 25.20 -9.03
CA LEU A 682 19.60 24.98 -8.24
C LEU A 682 19.06 26.30 -7.69
N ALA A 683 19.90 27.11 -7.02
CA ALA A 683 19.50 28.40 -6.47
C ALA A 683 18.93 29.35 -7.54
N ARG A 684 19.47 29.34 -8.77
CA ARG A 684 18.92 30.11 -9.90
C ARG A 684 17.53 29.65 -10.33
N ARG A 685 17.25 28.34 -10.33
CA ARG A 685 15.94 27.77 -10.73
C ARG A 685 14.92 27.72 -9.58
N MET A 686 15.36 27.80 -8.32
CA MET A 686 14.47 27.77 -7.16
C MET A 686 13.46 28.93 -7.13
N SER A 687 13.79 30.13 -7.63
CA SER A 687 12.82 31.24 -7.72
C SER A 687 11.70 30.89 -8.69
N GLU A 688 12.07 30.51 -9.92
CA GLU A 688 11.12 30.14 -10.99
C GLU A 688 10.19 29.00 -10.55
N ILE A 689 10.72 27.98 -9.87
CA ILE A 689 9.95 26.83 -9.38
C ILE A 689 9.08 27.19 -8.17
N SER A 690 9.53 28.11 -7.31
CA SER A 690 8.75 28.58 -6.16
C SER A 690 7.65 29.57 -6.53
N GLU A 691 7.76 30.23 -7.69
CA GLU A 691 6.76 31.15 -8.24
C GLU A 691 5.78 30.44 -9.19
N ALA A 692 6.14 29.25 -9.69
CA ALA A 692 5.29 28.43 -10.56
C ALA A 692 3.99 27.99 -9.84
N PRO A 693 2.80 28.18 -10.46
CA PRO A 693 1.51 27.83 -9.86
C PRO A 693 1.20 26.31 -9.96
N LEU A 694 2.10 25.47 -9.43
CA LEU A 694 1.99 24.02 -9.40
C LEU A 694 1.50 23.53 -8.02
N PHE A 695 0.39 22.79 -8.00
CA PHE A 695 -0.18 22.18 -6.81
C PHE A 695 0.07 20.67 -6.81
N ILE A 696 0.42 20.08 -5.67
CA ILE A 696 0.65 18.63 -5.54
C ILE A 696 -0.16 18.10 -4.35
N ASP A 697 -0.88 17.01 -4.57
CA ASP A 697 -1.59 16.25 -3.53
C ASP A 697 -1.12 14.79 -3.55
N ASP A 698 -0.67 14.30 -2.39
CA ASP A 698 -0.21 12.93 -2.14
C ASP A 698 -1.05 12.23 -1.05
N SER A 699 -2.30 12.69 -0.85
CA SER A 699 -3.20 12.08 0.12
C SER A 699 -3.47 10.61 -0.27
N PRO A 700 -3.28 9.63 0.65
CA PRO A 700 -3.53 8.23 0.34
C PRO A 700 -5.04 7.97 0.17
N ASN A 701 -5.38 7.01 -0.70
CA ASN A 701 -6.75 6.52 -0.94
C ASN A 701 -7.77 7.60 -1.40
N LEU A 702 -7.34 8.58 -2.21
CA LEU A 702 -8.25 9.60 -2.73
C LEU A 702 -9.38 9.02 -3.59
N THR A 703 -10.61 9.36 -3.23
CA THR A 703 -11.78 9.07 -4.05
C THR A 703 -11.94 10.06 -5.21
N MET A 704 -12.62 9.66 -6.28
CA MET A 704 -12.95 10.54 -7.41
C MET A 704 -13.72 11.80 -6.96
N MET A 705 -14.56 11.68 -5.93
CA MET A 705 -15.32 12.79 -5.35
C MET A 705 -14.42 13.81 -4.66
N GLU A 706 -13.41 13.37 -3.91
CA GLU A 706 -12.42 14.24 -3.28
C GLU A 706 -11.52 14.92 -4.33
N ILE A 707 -11.10 14.20 -5.37
CA ILE A 707 -10.36 14.77 -6.52
C ILE A 707 -11.19 15.86 -7.20
N ARG A 708 -12.46 15.58 -7.54
CA ARG A 708 -13.37 16.58 -8.14
C ARG A 708 -13.57 17.80 -7.24
N ALA A 709 -13.80 17.61 -5.94
CA ALA A 709 -13.99 18.71 -4.99
C ALA A 709 -12.74 19.60 -4.87
N LYS A 710 -11.55 19.00 -4.77
CA LYS A 710 -10.27 19.71 -4.72
C LYS A 710 -9.97 20.43 -6.04
N ALA A 711 -10.20 19.78 -7.17
CA ALA A 711 -10.00 20.37 -8.51
C ALA A 711 -10.95 21.56 -8.75
N ARG A 712 -12.25 21.46 -8.41
CA ARG A 712 -13.21 22.58 -8.44
C ARG A 712 -12.73 23.78 -7.61
N ARG A 713 -12.27 23.54 -6.37
CA ARG A 713 -11.76 24.60 -5.47
C ARG A 713 -10.52 25.28 -6.04
N LEU A 714 -9.59 24.51 -6.62
CA LEU A 714 -8.40 25.03 -7.28
C LEU A 714 -8.74 25.79 -8.56
N LYS A 715 -9.70 25.33 -9.36
CA LYS A 715 -10.22 26.06 -10.54
C LYS A 715 -10.82 27.41 -10.16
N GLN A 716 -11.67 27.45 -9.13
CA GLN A 716 -12.29 28.70 -8.66
C GLN A 716 -11.27 29.70 -8.10
N LYS A 717 -10.22 29.23 -7.40
CA LYS A 717 -9.27 30.10 -6.70
C LYS A 717 -8.03 30.48 -7.53
N HIS A 718 -7.59 29.61 -8.43
CA HIS A 718 -6.31 29.71 -9.13
C HIS A 718 -6.41 29.44 -10.64
N ASP A 719 -7.62 29.22 -11.19
CA ASP A 719 -7.89 28.96 -12.61
C ASP A 719 -6.94 27.93 -13.24
N ILE A 720 -6.89 26.73 -12.62
CA ILE A 720 -6.09 25.62 -13.13
C ILE A 720 -6.41 25.32 -14.60
N LYS A 721 -5.35 25.03 -15.36
CA LYS A 721 -5.34 24.73 -16.79
C LYS A 721 -4.94 23.29 -17.09
N LEU A 722 -4.37 22.54 -16.14
CA LEU A 722 -4.01 21.13 -16.32
C LEU A 722 -4.21 20.34 -15.02
N ILE A 723 -4.77 19.13 -15.15
CA ILE A 723 -4.87 18.14 -14.07
C ILE A 723 -4.09 16.89 -14.49
N VAL A 724 -3.23 16.37 -13.62
CA VAL A 724 -2.53 15.08 -13.81
C VAL A 724 -2.87 14.13 -12.66
N ILE A 725 -3.13 12.86 -12.97
CA ILE A 725 -3.49 11.81 -12.01
C ILE A 725 -2.57 10.60 -12.23
N ASP A 726 -1.86 10.19 -11.17
CA ASP A 726 -0.76 9.22 -11.24
C ASP A 726 -0.84 8.18 -10.09
N TYR A 727 -1.27 6.93 -10.30
CA TYR A 727 -1.81 6.32 -11.51
C TYR A 727 -3.25 5.82 -11.30
N LEU A 728 -4.04 5.78 -12.37
CA LEU A 728 -5.49 5.55 -12.35
C LEU A 728 -5.90 4.26 -11.63
N GLN A 729 -5.08 3.20 -11.73
CA GLN A 729 -5.36 1.92 -11.10
C GLN A 729 -5.20 1.89 -9.55
N LEU A 730 -4.75 2.96 -8.87
CA LEU A 730 -4.84 3.05 -7.39
C LEU A 730 -6.15 3.66 -6.88
N MET A 731 -7.01 4.13 -7.77
CA MET A 731 -8.31 4.66 -7.38
C MET A 731 -9.25 3.54 -6.88
N SER A 732 -10.01 3.89 -5.83
CA SER A 732 -11.10 3.08 -5.27
C SER A 732 -12.42 3.82 -5.42
N SER A 733 -13.47 3.12 -5.84
CA SER A 733 -14.81 3.67 -6.03
C SER A 733 -15.55 3.93 -4.72
N GLY A 734 -15.05 3.40 -3.59
CA GLY A 734 -15.72 3.42 -2.28
C GLY A 734 -16.98 2.54 -2.19
N LYS A 735 -17.42 1.95 -3.31
CA LYS A 735 -18.59 1.07 -3.41
C LYS A 735 -18.14 -0.37 -3.66
N LYS A 736 -18.97 -1.35 -3.26
CA LYS A 736 -18.78 -2.75 -3.69
C LYS A 736 -19.27 -2.92 -5.12
N VAL A 737 -18.34 -3.03 -6.06
CA VAL A 737 -18.57 -3.37 -7.47
C VAL A 737 -18.26 -4.84 -7.74
N GLU A 738 -18.97 -5.46 -8.69
CA GLU A 738 -18.84 -6.90 -8.98
C GLU A 738 -17.60 -7.25 -9.80
N SER A 739 -17.10 -6.29 -10.60
CA SER A 739 -15.93 -6.49 -11.46
C SER A 739 -15.08 -5.22 -11.53
N ARG A 740 -13.76 -5.39 -11.50
CA ARG A 740 -12.78 -4.30 -11.67
C ARG A 740 -12.93 -3.56 -13.00
N GLN A 741 -13.44 -4.23 -14.04
CA GLN A 741 -13.72 -3.61 -15.35
C GLN A 741 -14.88 -2.59 -15.26
N GLN A 742 -15.89 -2.84 -14.43
CA GLN A 742 -16.95 -1.86 -14.16
C GLN A 742 -16.40 -0.67 -13.38
N GLU A 743 -15.54 -0.91 -12.39
CA GLU A 743 -14.90 0.13 -11.59
C GLU A 743 -14.06 1.09 -12.45
N VAL A 744 -13.19 0.55 -13.31
CA VAL A 744 -12.37 1.35 -14.22
C VAL A 744 -13.23 2.08 -15.25
N SER A 745 -14.39 1.52 -15.64
CA SER A 745 -15.36 2.20 -16.51
C SER A 745 -16.08 3.36 -15.81
N GLU A 746 -16.39 3.24 -14.51
CA GLU A 746 -16.92 4.35 -13.71
C GLU A 746 -15.86 5.47 -13.58
N PHE A 747 -14.60 5.12 -13.27
CA PHE A 747 -13.51 6.10 -13.26
C PHE A 747 -13.30 6.80 -14.61
N SER A 748 -13.26 6.03 -15.71
CA SER A 748 -13.14 6.54 -17.09
C SER A 748 -14.16 7.63 -17.37
N ARG A 749 -15.44 7.31 -17.16
CA ARG A 749 -16.55 8.24 -17.35
C ARG A 749 -16.45 9.44 -16.42
N SER A 750 -16.12 9.24 -15.15
CA SER A 750 -15.98 10.34 -14.18
C SER A 750 -14.82 11.29 -14.52
N LEU A 751 -13.70 10.79 -15.05
CA LEU A 751 -12.58 11.62 -15.52
C LEU A 751 -12.96 12.44 -16.75
N LYS A 752 -13.67 11.84 -17.72
CA LYS A 752 -14.17 12.57 -18.89
C LYS A 752 -15.17 13.65 -18.51
N LEU A 753 -16.05 13.37 -17.54
CA LEU A 753 -16.97 14.36 -16.98
C LEU A 753 -16.22 15.46 -16.24
N LEU A 754 -15.22 15.14 -15.41
CA LEU A 754 -14.37 16.13 -14.72
C LEU A 754 -13.67 17.08 -15.70
N ALA A 755 -13.09 16.55 -16.78
CA ALA A 755 -12.43 17.34 -17.81
C ALA A 755 -13.37 18.34 -18.48
N LYS A 756 -14.57 17.88 -18.88
CA LYS A 756 -15.61 18.72 -19.47
C LYS A 756 -16.16 19.75 -18.49
N GLU A 757 -16.47 19.34 -17.27
CA GLU A 757 -17.10 20.17 -16.23
C GLU A 757 -16.20 21.33 -15.79
N LEU A 758 -14.89 21.11 -15.75
CA LEU A 758 -13.91 22.15 -15.38
C LEU A 758 -13.32 22.89 -16.59
N GLU A 759 -13.64 22.48 -17.82
CA GLU A 759 -13.01 22.97 -19.05
C GLU A 759 -11.47 22.93 -18.96
N VAL A 760 -10.93 21.78 -18.57
CA VAL A 760 -9.50 21.57 -18.32
C VAL A 760 -9.05 20.22 -18.86
N PRO A 761 -7.90 20.12 -19.57
CA PRO A 761 -7.29 18.84 -19.92
C PRO A 761 -6.96 18.03 -18.66
N VAL A 762 -7.43 16.79 -18.61
CA VAL A 762 -7.13 15.81 -17.57
C VAL A 762 -6.24 14.72 -18.17
N VAL A 763 -4.99 14.65 -17.71
CA VAL A 763 -4.05 13.58 -18.04
C VAL A 763 -4.13 12.51 -16.96
N ALA A 764 -4.52 11.30 -17.33
CA ALA A 764 -4.47 10.14 -16.44
C ALA A 764 -3.38 9.17 -16.90
N ILE A 765 -2.48 8.82 -15.99
CA ILE A 765 -1.45 7.82 -16.22
C ILE A 765 -2.06 6.44 -15.94
N CYS A 766 -1.84 5.51 -16.86
CA CYS A 766 -2.27 4.13 -16.71
C CYS A 766 -1.18 3.14 -17.14
N GLN A 767 -1.24 1.94 -16.58
CA GLN A 767 -0.42 0.82 -17.02
C GLN A 767 -1.05 0.11 -18.23
N LEU A 768 -0.21 -0.39 -19.15
CA LEU A 768 -0.61 -1.20 -20.32
C LEU A 768 -0.67 -2.69 -20.01
N ASN A 769 -1.57 -3.41 -20.68
CA ASN A 769 -1.58 -4.86 -20.62
C ASN A 769 -0.46 -5.49 -21.45
N ARG A 770 -0.19 -6.77 -21.19
CA ARG A 770 0.86 -7.61 -21.80
C ARG A 770 0.66 -7.96 -23.28
N GLY A 771 -0.41 -7.47 -23.92
CA GLY A 771 -0.73 -7.72 -25.33
C GLY A 771 0.40 -7.44 -26.33
N PRO A 772 1.25 -6.40 -26.17
CA PRO A 772 2.38 -6.15 -27.06
C PRO A 772 3.47 -7.22 -26.98
N GLU A 773 3.66 -7.84 -25.82
CA GLU A 773 4.81 -8.72 -25.56
C GLU A 773 4.72 -10.05 -26.33
N GLN A 774 3.48 -10.48 -26.62
CA GLN A 774 3.19 -11.70 -27.39
C GLN A 774 3.23 -11.48 -28.91
N ARG A 775 3.38 -10.23 -29.37
CA ARG A 775 3.51 -9.89 -30.80
C ARG A 775 4.98 -9.87 -31.20
N GLN A 776 5.25 -10.15 -32.48
CA GLN A 776 6.57 -9.88 -33.07
C GLN A 776 6.93 -8.39 -32.97
N ASP A 777 5.95 -7.50 -33.22
CA ASP A 777 6.09 -6.08 -32.94
C ASP A 777 5.64 -5.76 -31.51
N LYS A 778 6.63 -5.53 -30.64
CA LYS A 778 6.46 -5.22 -29.22
C LYS A 778 6.08 -3.75 -28.95
N ARG A 779 5.83 -2.96 -29.99
CA ARG A 779 5.24 -1.61 -29.86
C ARG A 779 3.82 -1.71 -29.27
N PRO A 780 3.47 -0.89 -28.28
CA PRO A 780 2.13 -0.83 -27.73
C PRO A 780 1.13 -0.23 -28.73
N GLN A 781 -0.11 -0.71 -28.67
CA GLN A 781 -1.24 -0.26 -29.46
C GLN A 781 -2.40 0.08 -28.52
N VAL A 782 -3.40 0.85 -28.98
CA VAL A 782 -4.52 1.28 -28.14
C VAL A 782 -5.32 0.09 -27.59
N ALA A 783 -5.44 -0.97 -28.40
CA ALA A 783 -6.06 -2.25 -28.02
C ALA A 783 -5.39 -2.96 -26.81
N ASP A 784 -4.18 -2.54 -26.41
CA ASP A 784 -3.48 -3.07 -25.25
C ASP A 784 -3.93 -2.41 -23.92
N LEU A 785 -4.87 -1.45 -23.97
CA LEU A 785 -5.64 -0.97 -22.80
C LEU A 785 -6.76 -1.93 -22.37
N ARG A 786 -6.69 -3.20 -22.76
CA ARG A 786 -7.82 -4.16 -22.87
C ARG A 786 -8.61 -4.48 -21.59
N GLU A 787 -8.11 -4.17 -20.39
CA GLU A 787 -8.92 -4.26 -19.14
C GLU A 787 -9.88 -3.07 -18.98
N SER A 788 -9.80 -2.11 -19.90
CA SER A 788 -10.35 -0.77 -19.80
C SER A 788 -10.82 -0.26 -21.17
N GLY A 789 -11.61 -1.04 -21.90
CA GLY A 789 -12.17 -0.61 -23.21
C GLY A 789 -13.00 0.69 -23.14
N SER A 790 -13.49 1.03 -21.95
CA SER A 790 -14.06 2.34 -21.60
C SER A 790 -13.04 3.48 -21.62
N LEU A 791 -11.83 3.30 -21.05
CA LEU A 791 -10.75 4.31 -21.13
C LEU A 791 -10.37 4.58 -22.59
N GLU A 792 -10.29 3.55 -23.43
CA GLU A 792 -10.08 3.74 -24.86
C GLU A 792 -11.21 4.57 -25.50
N GLN A 793 -12.47 4.29 -25.17
CA GLN A 793 -13.61 4.99 -25.78
C GLN A 793 -13.72 6.45 -25.32
N ASP A 794 -13.67 6.70 -24.00
CA ASP A 794 -13.91 8.01 -23.40
C ASP A 794 -12.77 9.01 -23.64
N ALA A 795 -11.52 8.53 -23.74
CA ALA A 795 -10.37 9.39 -24.01
C ALA A 795 -10.48 10.09 -25.38
N ASP A 796 -10.05 11.34 -25.44
CA ASP A 796 -9.90 12.08 -26.70
C ASP A 796 -8.51 11.85 -27.32
N MET A 797 -7.53 11.55 -26.46
CA MET A 797 -6.14 11.34 -26.83
C MET A 797 -5.56 10.17 -26.05
N VAL A 798 -4.80 9.30 -26.72
CA VAL A 798 -4.07 8.18 -26.10
C VAL A 798 -2.62 8.23 -26.57
N ILE A 799 -1.70 8.45 -25.63
CA ILE A 799 -0.26 8.47 -25.83
C ILE A 799 0.32 7.21 -25.20
N LEU A 800 1.01 6.39 -26.00
CA LEU A 800 1.61 5.13 -25.57
C LEU A 800 3.14 5.31 -25.56
N LEU A 801 3.77 5.15 -24.40
CA LEU A 801 5.23 5.22 -24.29
C LEU A 801 5.86 3.89 -24.70
N TYR A 802 6.65 3.91 -25.76
CA TYR A 802 7.52 2.80 -26.16
C TYR A 802 8.99 3.16 -25.97
N ARG A 803 9.79 2.17 -25.61
CA ARG A 803 11.24 2.28 -25.45
C ARG A 803 11.89 1.08 -26.14
N PRO A 804 12.61 1.30 -27.26
CA PRO A 804 13.33 0.24 -27.94
C PRO A 804 14.40 -0.37 -27.01
N ASP A 805 15.17 0.49 -26.34
CA ASP A 805 16.24 0.12 -25.40
C ASP A 805 15.77 -0.67 -24.16
N ALA A 806 14.53 -0.46 -23.72
CA ALA A 806 13.88 -1.24 -22.67
C ALA A 806 13.54 -2.67 -23.12
N THR A 807 13.52 -2.92 -24.43
CA THR A 807 13.17 -4.19 -25.06
C THR A 807 14.42 -4.95 -25.52
N GLU A 808 15.30 -4.25 -26.23
CA GLU A 808 16.57 -4.77 -26.77
C GLU A 808 17.68 -3.76 -26.43
N ARG A 809 18.66 -4.19 -25.63
CA ARG A 809 19.63 -3.29 -25.00
C ARG A 809 20.63 -2.67 -25.98
N ASP A 810 20.98 -3.42 -27.02
CA ASP A 810 21.89 -3.00 -28.09
C ASP A 810 21.12 -2.44 -29.30
N ASP A 811 19.85 -2.07 -29.13
CA ASP A 811 19.09 -1.34 -30.15
C ASP A 811 19.85 -0.03 -30.49
N PRO A 812 20.09 0.27 -31.79
CA PRO A 812 20.83 1.47 -32.20
C PRO A 812 20.17 2.78 -31.74
N ARG A 813 18.92 2.74 -31.28
CA ARG A 813 18.13 3.85 -30.71
C ARG A 813 18.26 3.94 -29.18
N GLY A 814 19.32 3.40 -28.60
CA GLY A 814 19.63 3.49 -27.17
C GLY A 814 19.64 4.95 -26.66
N GLY A 815 18.74 5.28 -25.73
CA GLY A 815 18.53 6.65 -25.25
C GLY A 815 17.33 7.37 -25.88
N GLU A 816 16.67 6.78 -26.89
CA GLU A 816 15.41 7.28 -27.46
C GLU A 816 14.19 6.63 -26.78
N ALA A 817 13.05 7.30 -26.87
CA ALA A 817 11.73 6.77 -26.55
C ALA A 817 10.73 7.27 -27.60
N ASP A 818 9.74 6.45 -27.93
CA ASP A 818 8.68 6.79 -28.87
C ASP A 818 7.41 7.13 -28.06
N LEU A 819 6.92 8.36 -28.23
CA LEU A 819 5.58 8.79 -27.82
C LEU A 819 4.62 8.47 -28.97
N ILE A 820 4.01 7.29 -28.92
CA ILE A 820 3.07 6.82 -29.94
C ILE A 820 1.69 7.42 -29.64
N LEU A 821 1.29 8.43 -30.39
CA LEU A 821 -0.06 9.00 -30.36
C LEU A 821 -1.04 8.03 -31.03
N GLY A 822 -1.41 6.96 -30.30
CA GLY A 822 -2.22 5.85 -30.80
C GLY A 822 -3.68 6.22 -31.05
N LYS A 823 -4.20 7.24 -30.36
CA LYS A 823 -5.53 7.83 -30.62
C LYS A 823 -5.45 9.35 -30.51
N HIS A 824 -6.07 10.05 -31.44
CA HIS A 824 -6.30 11.48 -31.39
C HIS A 824 -7.65 11.78 -32.07
N ARG A 825 -8.62 12.33 -31.34
CA ARG A 825 -9.96 12.66 -31.90
C ARG A 825 -9.95 13.88 -32.83
N ASN A 826 -9.02 14.81 -32.61
CA ASN A 826 -9.03 16.14 -33.24
C ASN A 826 -7.95 16.33 -34.32
N GLY A 827 -7.19 15.28 -34.66
CA GLY A 827 -6.08 15.37 -35.60
C GLY A 827 -5.47 14.00 -35.92
N PRO A 828 -4.32 13.96 -36.63
CA PRO A 828 -3.69 12.71 -37.02
C PRO A 828 -3.09 11.97 -35.83
N THR A 829 -2.95 10.64 -35.97
CA THR A 829 -2.08 9.80 -35.14
C THR A 829 -0.64 9.88 -35.64
N ALA A 830 0.33 9.74 -34.74
CA ALA A 830 1.74 9.90 -35.05
C ALA A 830 2.62 9.10 -34.08
N THR A 831 3.92 9.03 -34.36
CA THR A 831 4.93 8.57 -33.40
C THR A 831 6.00 9.63 -33.32
N ILE A 832 6.14 10.27 -32.16
CA ILE A 832 7.13 11.31 -31.90
C ILE A 832 8.30 10.65 -31.18
N THR A 833 9.51 10.79 -31.71
CA THR A 833 10.72 10.27 -31.07
C THR A 833 11.34 11.35 -30.18
N VAL A 834 11.55 11.03 -28.91
CA VAL A 834 12.13 11.91 -27.89
C VAL A 834 13.36 11.25 -27.27
N ALA A 835 14.34 12.01 -26.82
CA ALA A 835 15.45 11.47 -26.03
C ALA A 835 15.02 11.33 -24.56
N HIS A 836 15.24 10.16 -23.96
CA HIS A 836 14.94 9.94 -22.55
C HIS A 836 16.19 10.22 -21.68
N GLN A 837 16.09 11.19 -20.78
CA GLN A 837 17.14 11.56 -19.83
C GLN A 837 16.69 11.18 -18.42
N LEU A 838 16.42 9.88 -18.20
CA LEU A 838 15.83 9.36 -16.96
C LEU A 838 16.70 9.63 -15.71
N HIS A 839 18.02 9.76 -15.87
CA HIS A 839 18.95 10.18 -14.82
C HIS A 839 18.75 11.65 -14.38
N LEU A 840 18.02 12.45 -15.17
CA LEU A 840 17.52 13.80 -14.88
C LEU A 840 15.99 13.82 -14.66
N SER A 841 15.33 12.65 -14.53
CA SER A 841 13.87 12.50 -14.40
C SER A 841 13.04 13.20 -15.49
N LYS A 842 13.49 13.18 -16.74
CA LYS A 842 12.79 13.84 -17.85
C LYS A 842 12.98 13.16 -19.20
N PHE A 843 12.10 13.47 -20.13
CA PHE A 843 12.27 13.32 -21.57
C PHE A 843 12.56 14.71 -22.19
N VAL A 844 13.17 14.74 -23.37
CA VAL A 844 13.48 15.97 -24.13
C VAL A 844 13.32 15.72 -25.63
N ASP A 845 12.98 16.76 -26.40
CA ASP A 845 12.96 16.68 -27.86
C ASP A 845 14.31 16.25 -28.44
N MET A 846 14.26 15.56 -29.58
CA MET A 846 15.45 15.29 -30.39
C MET A 846 16.00 16.59 -30.99
N ALA A 847 17.31 16.66 -31.18
CA ALA A 847 17.92 17.82 -31.83
C ALA A 847 17.56 17.84 -33.32
N ARG A 848 16.78 18.84 -33.76
CA ARG A 848 16.55 19.12 -35.19
C ARG A 848 17.88 19.50 -35.84
N GLY A 849 18.24 18.79 -36.90
CA GLY A 849 19.44 19.03 -37.73
C GLY A 849 19.23 20.12 -38.77
#